data_AF-A0A9W6TPM4-F1
#
_entry.id   AF-A0A9W6TPM4-F1
#
_cell.length_a   1.000
_cell.length_b   1.000
_cell.length_c   1.000
_cell.angle_alpha   90.00
_cell.angle_beta   90.00
_cell.angle_gamma   90.00
#
_symmetry.space_group_name_H-M   'P 1'
#
loop_
_entity.id
_entity.type
_entity.pdbx_description
1 polymer ?
#
loop_
_entity_poly.entity_id
_entity_poly.type
_entity_poly.pdbx_seq_one_letter_code
_entity_poly.pdbx_strand_id
1 'polypeptide(L)'
;MSVIRWKEGARIEFDYVVVGGGSAGCVLANRLSADPSNSVLLVETGPRDRGLVDSIRLAMPALLPANLIDDRYNWRYVTEPQRHLDGRRLTWPRGRVLGGSSWVNAMIYNRGHALDYDSWQDCGAEGWSYADCLPYFKKAQTHALGGNDYRGADGPLHVIRRLQRDQPWYQAFIDAAVQAGYPSMATSRKVWGGWITRSTTERCSASAAYLSESVLARENLTVLTDTFVNKLLFEGKKAVGVEVEPSKTSTEPPKQVRAMKKVILSGGAVNSPQLMMSSGVGDAQHLKEIGPNYLDTEDDRVAFATAVRLTHEVLQQAFDEFRGDAISPFDQVQSDAEIDAWVRQNASTDYHPSSTNRMGLDTDPNTVVDAQARVHGLEGLRDMTGVPTAQLSTGLASITRRQYQPLLSKLKRPDLVNAQGFVNGKWVEGHSNSHFTVVGKVISPEAINYTPFTILTCYCVDPATEQEIARVVDMGEEDTRDAIAAAVLAQKHWKKTTPPVRAKLLKDWAAAISANTEDLAIIGSMECGKPLPEAKWELEFAVGVIEYFSHEIVRSSGFIISPGEPSQKVLVMKEPVGVCGIVTPWNFPYAILGLSLGPPLAAGCTTVVKPAGETPLSMLALAKLSEEVGFPPGIINVVTAKRERSEEVGRVLTSSSDVRKITFAGSTQVGKWLMRHSSETVKSLSLELGGNAPFIVFEDANIEKALNGLIRTKFANTGQACIASNRIFIHNSIYESFATKVVERVQKLKMGFPLEDGVQLGPLIGPSAVKKVTGLVEDAVVHGAKVLVGGKPSELGGNFYEATVLTDVNASMRISREEIFGPVVPLFAFSSEEEVVQYANNAVTGLAGYFYTQNVSRIFRVASELECGMVGVNSELVTHVGAPFGGVKESGIGREGSAEGLSEYLETKMVCIGGL
;
A
#
# COMPACT_ATOMS: atom_id res chain seq x y z
N MET A 1 -39.61 -13.71 38.58
CA MET A 1 -40.88 -14.17 37.97
C MET A 1 -40.58 -14.83 36.63
N SER A 2 -41.50 -15.65 36.08
CA SER A 2 -41.23 -16.50 34.90
C SER A 2 -41.03 -15.73 33.59
N VAL A 3 -40.24 -16.31 32.68
CA VAL A 3 -40.26 -15.95 31.25
C VAL A 3 -41.69 -16.10 30.73
N ILE A 4 -42.22 -15.09 30.04
CA ILE A 4 -43.50 -15.21 29.33
C ILE A 4 -43.20 -15.82 27.95
N ARG A 5 -42.98 -17.14 27.95
CA ARG A 5 -43.18 -17.94 26.74
C ARG A 5 -44.67 -17.95 26.41
N TRP A 6 -45.00 -18.09 25.13
CA TRP A 6 -46.36 -18.07 24.62
C TRP A 6 -47.19 -19.22 25.24
N LYS A 7 -48.06 -18.90 26.20
CA LYS A 7 -48.90 -19.88 26.88
C LYS A 7 -50.10 -20.26 26.02
N GLU A 8 -50.60 -21.48 26.20
CA GLU A 8 -51.89 -21.90 25.68
C GLU A 8 -52.99 -20.95 26.19
N GLY A 9 -53.88 -20.50 25.29
CA GLY A 9 -54.89 -19.47 25.58
C GLY A 9 -54.37 -18.01 25.62
N ALA A 10 -53.13 -17.73 25.18
CA ALA A 10 -52.65 -16.36 25.04
C ALA A 10 -53.46 -15.53 24.02
N ARG A 11 -53.55 -14.21 24.26
CA ARG A 11 -54.23 -13.25 23.37
C ARG A 11 -53.53 -13.16 22.01
N ILE A 12 -54.29 -13.23 20.92
CA ILE A 12 -53.78 -13.23 19.54
C ILE A 12 -54.20 -12.02 18.68
N GLU A 13 -54.97 -11.07 19.23
CA GLU A 13 -55.39 -9.85 18.51
C GLU A 13 -55.11 -8.61 19.35
N PHE A 14 -54.38 -7.65 18.78
CA PHE A 14 -53.98 -6.40 19.42
C PHE A 14 -54.26 -5.22 18.50
N ASP A 15 -54.45 -4.01 19.03
CA ASP A 15 -54.54 -2.80 18.21
C ASP A 15 -53.22 -2.51 17.50
N TYR A 16 -52.12 -2.62 18.25
CA TYR A 16 -50.77 -2.37 17.78
C TYR A 16 -49.87 -3.57 18.02
N VAL A 17 -49.19 -4.03 16.98
CA VAL A 17 -48.10 -5.00 17.08
C VAL A 17 -46.79 -4.30 16.74
N VAL A 18 -45.90 -4.20 17.72
CA VAL A 18 -44.58 -3.55 17.61
C VAL A 18 -43.50 -4.63 17.54
N VAL A 19 -42.72 -4.62 16.46
CA VAL A 19 -41.70 -5.65 16.17
C VAL A 19 -40.30 -5.12 16.43
N GLY A 20 -39.57 -5.78 17.32
CA GLY A 20 -38.24 -5.39 17.78
C GLY A 20 -38.31 -4.56 19.06
N GLY A 21 -37.88 -5.15 20.18
CA GLY A 21 -37.86 -4.58 21.53
C GLY A 21 -36.74 -3.58 21.79
N GLY A 22 -36.12 -3.02 20.75
CA GLY A 22 -35.09 -1.98 20.87
C GLY A 22 -35.60 -0.66 21.44
N SER A 23 -34.74 0.37 21.46
CA SER A 23 -35.06 1.67 22.06
C SER A 23 -36.36 2.29 21.53
N ALA A 24 -36.57 2.27 20.21
CA ALA A 24 -37.82 2.73 19.60
C ALA A 24 -39.02 1.88 20.04
N GLY A 25 -38.90 0.55 20.00
CA GLY A 25 -39.96 -0.38 20.43
C GLY A 25 -40.39 -0.17 21.89
N CYS A 26 -39.44 0.06 22.80
CA CYS A 26 -39.72 0.38 24.21
C CYS A 26 -40.49 1.70 24.36
N VAL A 27 -40.09 2.75 23.62
CA VAL A 27 -40.78 4.07 23.62
C VAL A 27 -42.19 3.95 23.05
N LEU A 28 -42.35 3.24 21.92
CA LEU A 28 -43.62 3.03 21.24
C LEU A 28 -44.58 2.24 22.13
N ALA A 29 -44.12 1.11 22.70
CA ALA A 29 -44.93 0.27 23.58
C ALA A 29 -45.45 1.05 24.81
N ASN A 30 -44.62 1.87 25.46
CA ASN A 30 -45.08 2.72 26.56
C ASN A 30 -46.07 3.80 26.08
N ARG A 31 -45.75 4.54 25.01
CA ARG A 31 -46.62 5.64 24.53
C ARG A 31 -47.98 5.15 24.03
N LEU A 32 -48.02 4.00 23.35
CA LEU A 32 -49.27 3.42 22.83
C LEU A 32 -50.13 2.84 23.96
N SER A 33 -49.54 2.16 24.94
CA SER A 33 -50.26 1.58 26.09
C SER A 33 -50.58 2.59 27.21
N ALA A 34 -50.05 3.81 27.14
CA ALA A 34 -50.41 4.89 28.06
C ALA A 34 -51.86 5.37 27.88
N ASP A 35 -52.44 5.12 26.70
CA ASP A 35 -53.88 5.14 26.46
C ASP A 35 -54.45 3.74 26.74
N PRO A 36 -55.30 3.57 27.78
CA PRO A 36 -55.83 2.26 28.17
C PRO A 36 -56.80 1.67 27.14
N SER A 37 -57.28 2.44 26.16
CA SER A 37 -58.14 1.94 25.09
C SER A 37 -57.39 1.20 23.98
N ASN A 38 -56.05 1.26 23.97
CA ASN A 38 -55.21 0.54 23.02
C ASN A 38 -54.62 -0.72 23.64
N SER A 39 -54.82 -1.86 23.00
CA SER A 39 -54.08 -3.10 23.28
C SER A 39 -52.80 -3.17 22.44
N VAL A 40 -51.68 -3.43 23.09
CA VAL A 40 -50.35 -3.35 22.49
C VAL A 40 -49.58 -4.64 22.74
N LEU A 41 -49.02 -5.21 21.68
CA LEU A 41 -48.00 -6.25 21.75
C LEU A 41 -46.65 -5.67 21.37
N LEU A 42 -45.62 -5.93 22.18
CA LEU A 42 -44.21 -5.79 21.82
C LEU A 42 -43.59 -7.19 21.67
N VAL A 43 -42.92 -7.45 20.55
CA VAL A 43 -42.22 -8.72 20.28
C VAL A 43 -40.72 -8.49 20.18
N GLU A 44 -39.95 -9.27 20.94
CA GLU A 44 -38.49 -9.31 20.92
C GLU A 44 -37.97 -10.75 20.77
N THR A 45 -36.90 -10.91 19.98
CA THR A 45 -36.32 -12.21 19.61
C THR A 45 -35.15 -12.63 20.52
N GLY A 46 -34.67 -11.70 21.34
CA GLY A 46 -33.83 -11.95 22.49
C GLY A 46 -34.60 -12.10 23.81
N PRO A 47 -33.88 -12.34 24.92
CA PRO A 47 -34.46 -12.53 26.24
C PRO A 47 -34.88 -11.21 26.91
N ARG A 48 -35.44 -11.34 28.11
CA ARG A 48 -35.70 -10.23 29.04
C ARG A 48 -34.40 -9.66 29.61
N ASP A 49 -34.48 -8.42 30.09
CA ASP A 49 -33.32 -7.63 30.48
C ASP A 49 -33.12 -7.49 32.01
N ARG A 50 -33.80 -8.36 32.80
CA ARG A 50 -34.01 -8.21 34.26
C ARG A 50 -34.00 -9.51 35.10
N GLY A 51 -33.35 -10.57 34.65
CA GLY A 51 -32.96 -11.66 35.57
C GLY A 51 -31.80 -11.22 36.46
N LEU A 52 -31.54 -11.94 37.57
CA LEU A 52 -30.48 -11.57 38.52
C LEU A 52 -29.10 -11.40 37.85
N VAL A 53 -28.77 -12.30 36.92
CA VAL A 53 -27.51 -12.25 36.15
C VAL A 53 -27.53 -11.11 35.12
N ASP A 54 -28.68 -10.85 34.49
CA ASP A 54 -28.86 -9.81 33.48
C ASP A 54 -28.74 -8.42 34.12
N SER A 55 -29.37 -8.19 35.27
CA SER A 55 -29.26 -6.93 36.02
C SER A 55 -27.85 -6.68 36.54
N ILE A 56 -27.11 -7.71 36.98
CA ILE A 56 -25.68 -7.58 37.35
C ILE A 56 -24.85 -7.19 36.12
N ARG A 57 -25.08 -7.85 34.97
CA ARG A 57 -24.42 -7.52 33.69
C ARG A 57 -24.76 -6.13 33.16
N LEU A 58 -25.98 -5.64 33.39
CA LEU A 58 -26.39 -4.28 33.05
C LEU A 58 -25.79 -3.25 34.01
N ALA A 59 -25.78 -3.52 35.31
CA ALA A 59 -25.24 -2.59 36.30
C ALA A 59 -23.71 -2.44 36.21
N MET A 60 -22.97 -3.54 36.03
CA MET A 60 -21.51 -3.57 36.14
C MET A 60 -20.81 -3.19 34.82
N PRO A 61 -20.06 -2.06 34.74
CA PRO A 61 -19.42 -1.62 33.50
C PRO A 61 -18.35 -2.59 32.98
N ALA A 62 -17.61 -3.27 33.87
CA ALA A 62 -16.57 -4.23 33.50
C ALA A 62 -17.10 -5.46 32.75
N LEU A 63 -18.41 -5.76 32.82
CA LEU A 63 -19.04 -6.86 32.08
C LEU A 63 -19.54 -6.45 30.68
N LEU A 64 -19.32 -5.20 30.27
CA LEU A 64 -19.69 -4.72 28.92
C LEU A 64 -19.12 -5.60 27.79
N PRO A 65 -17.83 -5.99 27.76
CA PRO A 65 -17.31 -6.86 26.70
C PRO A 65 -18.01 -8.22 26.67
N ALA A 66 -18.34 -8.78 27.84
CA ALA A 66 -19.02 -10.07 27.96
C ALA A 66 -20.46 -10.04 27.39
N ASN A 67 -21.13 -8.89 27.41
CA ASN A 67 -22.46 -8.72 26.79
C ASN A 67 -22.38 -8.60 25.26
N LEU A 68 -21.30 -8.01 24.74
CA LEU A 68 -21.07 -7.85 23.30
C LEU A 68 -20.68 -9.17 22.61
N ILE A 69 -20.18 -10.17 23.34
CA ILE A 69 -19.76 -11.47 22.81
C ILE A 69 -20.71 -12.64 23.14
N ASP A 70 -21.95 -12.37 23.53
CA ASP A 70 -22.92 -13.37 23.97
C ASP A 70 -24.14 -13.40 23.02
N ASP A 71 -24.24 -14.42 22.17
CA ASP A 71 -25.24 -14.57 21.08
C ASP A 71 -26.70 -14.61 21.57
N ARG A 72 -26.90 -14.72 22.88
CA ARG A 72 -28.21 -14.60 23.53
C ARG A 72 -28.69 -13.16 23.57
N TYR A 73 -27.78 -12.19 23.69
CA TYR A 73 -28.09 -10.76 23.83
C TYR A 73 -27.62 -9.91 22.63
N ASN A 74 -26.78 -10.46 21.74
CA ASN A 74 -26.28 -9.81 20.53
C ASN A 74 -26.60 -10.66 19.30
N TRP A 75 -27.06 -10.06 18.21
CA TRP A 75 -27.18 -10.74 16.91
C TRP A 75 -25.84 -11.12 16.28
N ARG A 76 -24.73 -10.52 16.75
CA ARG A 76 -23.38 -10.69 16.19
C ARG A 76 -23.35 -10.55 14.65
N TYR A 77 -23.98 -9.49 14.14
CA TYR A 77 -23.78 -9.16 12.73
C TYR A 77 -22.31 -8.83 12.48
N VAL A 78 -21.86 -9.22 11.30
CA VAL A 78 -20.50 -9.03 10.80
C VAL A 78 -20.67 -8.55 9.37
N THR A 79 -19.98 -7.47 8.98
CA THR A 79 -20.15 -6.92 7.62
C THR A 79 -19.64 -7.89 6.57
N GLU A 80 -20.05 -7.70 5.31
CA GLU A 80 -19.26 -8.18 4.18
C GLU A 80 -17.89 -7.44 4.13
N PRO A 81 -16.87 -8.00 3.47
CA PRO A 81 -15.50 -7.48 3.46
C PRO A 81 -15.48 -6.02 3.01
N GLN A 82 -15.03 -5.13 3.88
CA GLN A 82 -15.10 -3.69 3.63
C GLN A 82 -13.93 -3.27 2.73
N ARG A 83 -14.25 -2.91 1.48
CA ARG A 83 -13.30 -2.53 0.42
C ARG A 83 -12.24 -1.53 0.88
N HIS A 84 -12.63 -0.54 1.69
CA HIS A 84 -11.73 0.52 2.17
C HIS A 84 -11.35 0.39 3.64
N LEU A 85 -11.52 -0.80 4.21
CA LEU A 85 -10.90 -1.20 5.49
C LEU A 85 -10.07 -2.48 5.26
N ASP A 86 -9.36 -2.59 4.14
CA ASP A 86 -8.48 -3.70 3.78
C ASP A 86 -9.19 -5.08 3.82
N GLY A 87 -10.45 -5.13 3.39
CA GLY A 87 -11.29 -6.32 3.43
C GLY A 87 -11.75 -6.75 4.82
N ARG A 88 -11.42 -5.99 5.88
CA ARG A 88 -11.89 -6.26 7.25
C ARG A 88 -13.41 -6.37 7.26
N ARG A 89 -13.89 -7.45 7.86
CA ARG A 89 -15.29 -7.58 8.26
C ARG A 89 -15.43 -6.95 9.64
N LEU A 90 -16.13 -5.82 9.75
CA LEU A 90 -16.35 -5.20 11.06
C LEU A 90 -17.39 -6.01 11.84
N THR A 91 -17.16 -6.19 13.14
CA THR A 91 -18.19 -6.71 14.04
C THR A 91 -19.20 -5.59 14.28
N TRP A 92 -20.46 -5.84 13.91
CA TRP A 92 -21.59 -4.94 14.14
C TRP A 92 -22.44 -5.49 15.30
N PRO A 93 -22.18 -5.07 16.55
CA PRO A 93 -22.99 -5.48 17.68
C PRO A 93 -24.38 -4.87 17.57
N ARG A 94 -25.41 -5.72 17.48
CA ARG A 94 -26.82 -5.32 17.43
C ARG A 94 -27.56 -6.03 18.54
N GLY A 95 -28.08 -5.28 19.50
CA GLY A 95 -28.73 -5.87 20.67
C GLY A 95 -29.96 -6.69 20.29
N ARG A 96 -29.93 -7.97 20.65
CA ARG A 96 -30.99 -8.97 20.58
C ARG A 96 -31.44 -9.24 22.02
N VAL A 97 -32.16 -8.30 22.60
CA VAL A 97 -32.58 -8.29 24.02
C VAL A 97 -33.61 -7.17 24.20
N LEU A 98 -34.47 -7.23 25.21
CA LEU A 98 -35.35 -6.11 25.52
C LEU A 98 -34.53 -4.83 25.86
N GLY A 99 -34.79 -3.73 25.16
CA GLY A 99 -33.95 -2.52 25.14
C GLY A 99 -32.92 -2.48 23.99
N GLY A 100 -32.63 -3.60 23.34
CA GLY A 100 -31.74 -3.72 22.18
C GLY A 100 -30.33 -3.17 22.44
N SER A 101 -29.77 -2.44 21.47
CA SER A 101 -28.42 -1.83 21.58
C SER A 101 -28.26 -0.89 22.78
N SER A 102 -29.34 -0.38 23.39
CA SER A 102 -29.26 0.41 24.63
C SER A 102 -29.02 -0.41 25.90
N TRP A 103 -29.07 -1.75 25.82
CA TRP A 103 -28.75 -2.65 26.94
C TRP A 103 -27.35 -3.27 26.80
N VAL A 104 -26.99 -3.76 25.59
CA VAL A 104 -25.68 -4.39 25.35
C VAL A 104 -24.51 -3.42 25.26
N ASN A 105 -24.73 -2.12 25.03
CA ASN A 105 -23.68 -1.11 24.87
C ASN A 105 -23.53 -0.23 26.13
N ALA A 106 -22.56 0.70 26.15
CA ALA A 106 -22.21 1.58 27.26
C ALA A 106 -23.29 2.61 27.69
N MET A 107 -24.52 2.54 27.17
CA MET A 107 -25.64 3.45 27.48
C MET A 107 -25.31 4.93 27.23
N ILE A 108 -24.70 5.19 26.07
CA ILE A 108 -24.43 6.56 25.57
C ILE A 108 -25.75 7.18 25.08
N TYR A 109 -26.01 8.40 25.55
CA TYR A 109 -27.08 9.28 25.07
C TYR A 109 -26.48 10.39 24.22
N ASN A 110 -26.97 10.50 22.99
CA ASN A 110 -26.63 11.55 22.03
C ASN A 110 -27.92 12.03 21.35
N ARG A 111 -27.87 13.24 20.78
CA ARG A 111 -28.96 13.85 20.01
C ARG A 111 -28.62 14.05 18.52
N GLY A 112 -27.38 13.82 18.09
CA GLY A 112 -26.91 14.22 16.75
C GLY A 112 -26.59 15.71 16.67
N HIS A 113 -26.15 16.19 15.52
CA HIS A 113 -25.84 17.59 15.27
C HIS A 113 -27.02 18.31 14.60
N ALA A 114 -27.18 19.61 14.83
CA ALA A 114 -28.38 20.34 14.38
C ALA A 114 -28.56 20.33 12.86
N LEU A 115 -27.46 20.51 12.12
CA LEU A 115 -27.46 20.49 10.65
C LEU A 115 -27.94 19.16 10.06
N ASP A 116 -27.81 18.04 10.78
CA ASP A 116 -28.29 16.74 10.34
C ASP A 116 -29.81 16.83 10.15
N TYR A 117 -30.53 17.21 11.20
CA TYR A 117 -31.99 17.38 11.24
C TYR A 117 -32.51 18.51 10.35
N ASP A 118 -31.75 19.60 10.24
CA ASP A 118 -32.13 20.70 9.35
C ASP A 118 -32.01 20.25 7.87
N SER A 119 -30.94 19.54 7.49
CA SER A 119 -30.79 18.94 6.16
C SER A 119 -31.82 17.85 5.86
N TRP A 120 -32.27 17.11 6.89
CA TRP A 120 -33.34 16.12 6.77
C TRP A 120 -34.66 16.76 6.33
N GLN A 121 -34.99 17.93 6.89
CA GLN A 121 -36.16 18.69 6.47
C GLN A 121 -36.00 19.27 5.06
N ASP A 122 -34.83 19.78 4.71
CA ASP A 122 -34.53 20.25 3.35
C ASP A 122 -34.63 19.12 2.30
N CYS A 123 -34.34 17.87 2.69
CA CYS A 123 -34.56 16.66 1.90
C CYS A 123 -36.02 16.13 1.92
N GLY A 124 -36.97 16.88 2.47
CA GLY A 124 -38.41 16.58 2.40
C GLY A 124 -39.01 15.88 3.62
N ALA A 125 -38.26 15.65 4.70
CA ALA A 125 -38.83 15.19 5.96
C ALA A 125 -39.41 16.37 6.76
N GLU A 126 -40.57 16.87 6.31
CA GLU A 126 -41.27 18.00 6.93
C GLU A 126 -41.49 17.79 8.45
N GLY A 127 -41.10 18.77 9.26
CA GLY A 127 -41.24 18.72 10.72
C GLY A 127 -40.16 17.88 11.44
N TRP A 128 -39.06 17.53 10.75
CA TRP A 128 -37.90 16.86 11.35
C TRP A 128 -36.71 17.79 11.62
N SER A 129 -36.85 19.12 11.50
CA SER A 129 -35.78 20.07 11.82
C SER A 129 -35.27 19.92 13.26
N TYR A 130 -34.08 20.46 13.56
CA TYR A 130 -33.58 20.42 14.94
C TYR A 130 -34.49 21.19 15.91
N ALA A 131 -35.16 22.24 15.43
CA ALA A 131 -36.13 23.00 16.21
C ALA A 131 -37.37 22.16 16.57
N ASP A 132 -37.90 21.37 15.63
CA ASP A 132 -39.07 20.50 15.84
C ASP A 132 -38.74 19.26 16.68
N CYS A 133 -37.51 18.74 16.55
CA CYS A 133 -37.04 17.61 17.33
C CYS A 133 -36.71 17.97 18.79
N LEU A 134 -36.29 19.22 19.07
CA LEU A 134 -35.84 19.66 20.39
C LEU A 134 -36.89 19.48 21.52
N PRO A 135 -38.18 19.82 21.35
CA PRO A 135 -39.25 19.49 22.31
C PRO A 135 -39.30 18.01 22.69
N TYR A 136 -39.13 17.10 21.74
CA TYR A 136 -39.11 15.66 22.00
C TYR A 136 -37.84 15.22 22.71
N PHE A 137 -36.68 15.79 22.38
CA PHE A 137 -35.43 15.55 23.11
C PHE A 137 -35.47 16.05 24.56
N LYS A 138 -36.21 17.13 24.83
CA LYS A 138 -36.49 17.59 26.20
C LYS A 138 -37.45 16.65 26.92
N LYS A 139 -38.56 16.25 26.29
CA LYS A 139 -39.53 15.29 26.86
C LYS A 139 -38.95 13.89 27.09
N ALA A 140 -37.88 13.51 26.39
CA ALA A 140 -37.19 12.24 26.60
C ALA A 140 -36.26 12.23 27.83
N GLN A 141 -35.77 13.39 28.27
CA GLN A 141 -34.61 13.52 29.17
C GLN A 141 -34.96 14.09 30.56
N THR A 142 -34.44 13.49 31.62
CA THR A 142 -34.18 14.16 32.91
C THR A 142 -32.70 14.44 32.99
N HIS A 143 -32.28 15.70 32.92
CA HIS A 143 -30.87 16.05 32.93
C HIS A 143 -30.36 16.40 34.34
N ALA A 144 -29.23 15.84 34.75
CA ALA A 144 -28.68 16.02 36.10
C ALA A 144 -28.32 17.48 36.46
N LEU A 145 -28.05 18.34 35.48
CA LEU A 145 -27.86 19.80 35.66
C LEU A 145 -29.15 20.62 35.48
N GLY A 146 -30.32 19.99 35.67
CA GLY A 146 -31.63 20.58 35.41
C GLY A 146 -31.94 20.78 33.92
N GLY A 147 -33.25 20.95 33.66
CA GLY A 147 -33.78 21.38 32.37
C GLY A 147 -33.55 22.88 32.12
N ASN A 148 -33.66 23.29 30.85
CA ASN A 148 -33.69 24.69 30.42
C ASN A 148 -34.30 24.76 29.01
N ASP A 149 -34.04 25.81 28.24
CA ASP A 149 -34.53 25.94 26.86
C ASP A 149 -34.11 24.77 25.95
N TYR A 150 -32.96 24.14 26.24
CA TYR A 150 -32.37 23.05 25.46
C TYR A 150 -32.45 21.66 26.15
N ARG A 151 -32.43 21.60 27.49
CA ARG A 151 -32.37 20.35 28.27
C ARG A 151 -33.72 19.98 28.89
N GLY A 152 -33.96 18.68 29.05
CA GLY A 152 -35.14 18.16 29.74
C GLY A 152 -34.92 18.06 31.26
N ALA A 153 -36.01 18.16 32.03
CA ALA A 153 -36.01 17.99 33.49
C ALA A 153 -36.69 16.68 33.93
N ASP A 154 -37.75 16.24 33.26
CA ASP A 154 -38.71 15.23 33.77
C ASP A 154 -38.92 14.02 32.84
N GLY A 155 -38.01 13.79 31.90
CA GLY A 155 -38.09 12.67 30.95
C GLY A 155 -37.44 11.37 31.46
N PRO A 156 -37.97 10.19 31.11
CA PRO A 156 -37.59 8.90 31.71
C PRO A 156 -36.13 8.47 31.45
N LEU A 157 -35.45 9.06 30.45
CA LEU A 157 -34.01 8.89 30.31
C LEU A 157 -33.30 9.87 31.26
N HIS A 158 -32.95 9.39 32.44
CA HIS A 158 -32.04 10.09 33.34
C HIS A 158 -30.65 10.17 32.69
N VAL A 159 -30.24 11.38 32.30
CA VAL A 159 -28.99 11.68 31.60
C VAL A 159 -28.08 12.49 32.52
N ILE A 160 -26.88 11.98 32.75
CA ILE A 160 -25.86 12.62 33.55
C ILE A 160 -24.60 12.90 32.71
N ARG A 161 -24.08 14.13 32.80
CA ARG A 161 -22.65 14.37 32.60
C ARG A 161 -21.99 14.03 33.92
N ARG A 162 -21.15 13.00 33.98
CA ARG A 162 -20.15 12.96 35.06
C ARG A 162 -19.25 14.18 34.82
N LEU A 163 -19.03 14.99 35.85
CA LEU A 163 -18.07 16.10 35.76
C LEU A 163 -16.65 15.52 35.80
N GLN A 164 -16.20 14.99 34.66
CA GLN A 164 -14.77 14.78 34.43
C GLN A 164 -14.01 16.12 34.46
N ARG A 165 -14.69 17.27 34.36
CA ARG A 165 -14.14 18.61 34.66
C ARG A 165 -13.40 18.70 36.00
N ASP A 166 -13.79 17.88 36.98
CA ASP A 166 -13.17 17.84 38.30
C ASP A 166 -11.96 16.87 38.34
N GLN A 167 -11.52 16.39 37.18
CA GLN A 167 -10.29 15.62 36.96
C GLN A 167 -9.28 16.51 36.21
N PRO A 168 -8.03 16.66 36.70
CA PRO A 168 -7.05 17.57 36.10
C PRO A 168 -6.85 17.37 34.58
N TRP A 169 -6.79 16.12 34.13
CA TRP A 169 -6.61 15.77 32.72
C TRP A 169 -7.73 16.28 31.80
N TYR A 170 -8.99 16.36 32.27
CA TYR A 170 -10.08 16.86 31.42
C TYR A 170 -9.89 18.35 31.12
N GLN A 171 -9.48 19.12 32.13
CA GLN A 171 -9.23 20.55 31.95
C GLN A 171 -7.97 20.75 31.09
N ALA A 172 -6.91 19.97 31.35
CA ALA A 172 -5.71 19.93 30.52
C ALA A 172 -5.98 19.64 29.03
N PHE A 173 -6.94 18.76 28.69
CA PHE A 173 -7.34 18.51 27.29
C PHE A 173 -7.98 19.74 26.63
N ILE A 174 -8.82 20.46 27.37
CA ILE A 174 -9.45 21.70 26.88
C ILE A 174 -8.40 22.80 26.73
N ASP A 175 -7.47 22.92 27.67
CA ASP A 175 -6.41 23.93 27.63
C ASP A 175 -5.38 23.64 26.54
N ALA A 176 -5.03 22.37 26.31
CA ALA A 176 -4.16 21.97 25.20
C ALA A 176 -4.82 22.22 23.83
N ALA A 177 -6.14 22.00 23.70
CA ALA A 177 -6.87 22.39 22.49
C ALA A 177 -6.85 23.92 22.25
N VAL A 178 -6.92 24.72 23.33
CA VAL A 178 -6.80 26.19 23.24
C VAL A 178 -5.37 26.63 22.90
N GLN A 179 -4.35 25.93 23.41
CA GLN A 179 -2.94 26.15 23.04
C GLN A 179 -2.66 25.82 21.57
N ALA A 180 -3.29 24.77 21.04
CA ALA A 180 -3.34 24.45 19.61
C ALA A 180 -4.17 25.45 18.76
N GLY A 181 -4.66 26.55 19.35
CA GLY A 181 -5.36 27.62 18.64
C GLY A 181 -6.86 27.40 18.44
N TYR A 182 -7.43 26.28 18.90
CA TYR A 182 -8.87 26.03 18.76
C TYR A 182 -9.67 26.84 19.80
N PRO A 183 -10.68 27.62 19.38
CA PRO A 183 -11.39 28.52 20.29
C PRO A 183 -12.20 27.74 21.34
N SER A 184 -12.08 28.13 22.61
CA SER A 184 -12.79 27.50 23.74
C SER A 184 -14.30 27.72 23.64
N MET A 185 -14.97 26.85 22.89
CA MET A 185 -16.41 26.91 22.61
C MET A 185 -17.28 26.39 23.76
N ALA A 186 -16.91 26.70 25.01
CA ALA A 186 -17.60 26.27 26.24
C ALA A 186 -19.09 26.70 26.34
N THR A 187 -19.53 27.65 25.51
CA THR A 187 -20.88 28.22 25.46
C THR A 187 -21.58 28.07 24.11
N SER A 188 -20.89 27.54 23.09
CA SER A 188 -21.41 27.45 21.72
C SER A 188 -22.48 26.36 21.61
N ARG A 189 -23.61 26.68 20.95
CA ARG A 189 -24.71 25.73 20.72
C ARG A 189 -24.44 24.73 19.57
N LYS A 190 -23.20 24.66 19.07
CA LYS A 190 -22.80 23.96 17.84
C LYS A 190 -21.72 22.88 18.04
N VAL A 191 -21.58 22.32 19.24
CA VAL A 191 -20.52 21.33 19.55
C VAL A 191 -21.14 20.01 20.01
N TRP A 192 -20.66 18.92 19.41
CA TRP A 192 -21.06 17.54 19.72
C TRP A 192 -20.55 17.12 21.11
N GLY A 193 -21.27 16.22 21.78
CA GLY A 193 -20.84 15.70 23.07
C GLY A 193 -21.74 14.58 23.58
N GLY A 194 -21.13 13.45 23.92
CA GLY A 194 -21.81 12.31 24.51
C GLY A 194 -22.16 12.52 25.98
N TRP A 195 -23.28 11.93 26.40
CA TRP A 195 -23.74 11.86 27.79
C TRP A 195 -24.06 10.39 28.10
N ILE A 196 -24.32 10.02 29.36
CA ILE A 196 -24.64 8.62 29.72
C ILE A 196 -26.03 8.56 30.34
N THR A 197 -26.85 7.58 29.94
CA THR A 197 -28.10 7.25 30.63
C THR A 197 -27.83 6.44 31.89
N ARG A 198 -28.03 7.08 33.04
CA ARG A 198 -27.81 6.51 34.37
C ARG A 198 -28.88 7.10 35.29
N SER A 199 -29.53 6.25 36.08
CA SER A 199 -30.18 6.70 37.31
C SER A 199 -29.12 7.27 38.27
N THR A 200 -29.52 7.73 39.45
CA THR A 200 -28.56 8.31 40.42
C THR A 200 -27.40 7.36 40.77
N THR A 201 -27.61 6.03 40.71
CA THR A 201 -26.59 5.01 40.97
C THR A 201 -26.33 4.02 39.83
N GLU A 202 -27.25 3.74 38.91
CA GLU A 202 -27.18 2.58 38.01
C GLU A 202 -27.40 2.91 36.53
N ARG A 203 -26.73 2.18 35.62
CA ARG A 203 -26.86 2.40 34.17
C ARG A 203 -28.29 2.08 33.71
N CYS A 204 -28.86 2.89 32.83
CA CYS A 204 -30.28 2.80 32.44
C CYS A 204 -30.45 2.48 30.95
N SER A 205 -31.04 1.32 30.65
CA SER A 205 -31.45 0.90 29.29
C SER A 205 -32.77 1.58 28.87
N ALA A 206 -33.09 1.58 27.57
CA ALA A 206 -34.39 2.06 27.12
C ALA A 206 -35.56 1.18 27.61
N SER A 207 -35.32 -0.10 27.90
CA SER A 207 -36.28 -0.98 28.59
C SER A 207 -36.49 -0.51 30.02
N ALA A 208 -35.43 -0.29 30.80
CA ALA A 208 -35.55 0.19 32.18
C ALA A 208 -36.25 1.56 32.27
N ALA A 209 -35.94 2.48 31.35
CA ALA A 209 -36.52 3.82 31.30
C ALA A 209 -37.99 3.84 30.86
N TYR A 210 -38.33 3.16 29.75
CA TYR A 210 -39.68 3.26 29.17
C TYR A 210 -40.61 2.10 29.56
N LEU A 211 -40.09 0.94 29.93
CA LEU A 211 -40.88 -0.22 30.35
C LEU A 211 -40.68 -0.47 31.86
N SER A 212 -40.89 0.54 32.70
CA SER A 212 -40.86 0.39 34.17
C SER A 212 -41.83 -0.72 34.64
N GLU A 213 -41.68 -1.22 35.86
CA GLU A 213 -42.58 -2.26 36.38
C GLU A 213 -44.06 -1.84 36.32
N SER A 214 -44.35 -0.56 36.57
CA SER A 214 -45.68 0.06 36.41
C SER A 214 -46.18 0.14 34.96
N VAL A 215 -45.30 0.08 33.95
CA VAL A 215 -45.67 -0.02 32.53
C VAL A 215 -45.87 -1.48 32.13
N LEU A 216 -45.00 -2.39 32.60
CA LEU A 216 -45.11 -3.83 32.34
C LEU A 216 -46.29 -4.49 33.08
N ALA A 217 -46.81 -3.85 34.13
CA ALA A 217 -48.01 -4.28 34.85
C ALA A 217 -49.33 -3.79 34.21
N ARG A 218 -49.28 -3.00 33.12
CA ARG A 218 -50.50 -2.56 32.42
C ARG A 218 -51.13 -3.74 31.68
N GLU A 219 -52.39 -4.06 31.98
CA GLU A 219 -53.13 -5.18 31.35
C GLU A 219 -53.28 -5.05 29.83
N ASN A 220 -53.20 -3.83 29.29
CA ASN A 220 -53.24 -3.56 27.85
C ASN A 220 -51.89 -3.70 27.14
N LEU A 221 -50.79 -3.98 27.85
CA LEU A 221 -49.46 -4.21 27.25
C LEU A 221 -49.00 -5.67 27.44
N THR A 222 -48.77 -6.37 26.33
CA THR A 222 -48.09 -7.67 26.31
C THR A 222 -46.67 -7.51 25.79
N VAL A 223 -45.69 -8.13 26.46
CA VAL A 223 -44.29 -8.17 26.00
C VAL A 223 -43.81 -9.62 25.89
N LEU A 224 -43.72 -10.10 24.66
CA LEU A 224 -43.12 -11.39 24.31
C LEU A 224 -41.62 -11.21 24.08
N THR A 225 -40.83 -12.05 24.75
CA THR A 225 -39.39 -12.21 24.50
C THR A 225 -39.14 -13.61 23.97
N ASP A 226 -37.90 -13.88 23.54
CA ASP A 226 -37.51 -15.21 23.05
C ASP A 226 -38.45 -15.69 21.92
N THR A 227 -38.86 -14.74 21.06
CA THR A 227 -39.89 -14.92 20.02
C THR A 227 -39.37 -14.37 18.70
N PHE A 228 -39.14 -15.26 17.73
CA PHE A 228 -38.77 -14.91 16.36
C PHE A 228 -40.01 -14.48 15.56
N VAL A 229 -39.85 -13.52 14.64
CA VAL A 229 -40.91 -13.07 13.73
C VAL A 229 -40.56 -13.50 12.31
N ASN A 230 -41.37 -14.40 11.74
CA ASN A 230 -41.11 -15.01 10.43
C ASN A 230 -41.45 -14.08 9.27
N LYS A 231 -42.65 -13.49 9.31
CA LYS A 231 -43.18 -12.62 8.26
C LYS A 231 -44.30 -11.72 8.79
N LEU A 232 -44.56 -10.65 8.05
CA LEU A 232 -45.76 -9.84 8.13
C LEU A 232 -46.94 -10.59 7.47
N LEU A 233 -48.15 -10.29 7.92
CA LEU A 233 -49.39 -10.83 7.35
C LEU A 233 -50.16 -9.69 6.67
N PHE A 234 -50.65 -9.95 5.45
CA PHE A 234 -51.31 -8.94 4.61
C PHE A 234 -52.71 -9.38 4.16
N GLU A 235 -53.64 -8.44 4.17
CA GLU A 235 -54.94 -8.52 3.48
C GLU A 235 -54.92 -7.47 2.36
N GLY A 236 -54.64 -7.92 1.13
CA GLY A 236 -54.35 -7.01 0.01
C GLY A 236 -53.09 -6.19 0.28
N LYS A 237 -53.22 -4.85 0.25
CA LYS A 237 -52.13 -3.90 0.58
C LYS A 237 -52.04 -3.54 2.06
N LYS A 238 -52.92 -4.07 2.92
CA LYS A 238 -52.96 -3.74 4.35
C LYS A 238 -52.19 -4.76 5.17
N ALA A 239 -51.22 -4.32 5.96
CA ALA A 239 -50.60 -5.13 7.00
C ALA A 239 -51.62 -5.34 8.14
N VAL A 240 -51.91 -6.60 8.46
CA VAL A 240 -52.95 -7.03 9.42
C VAL A 240 -52.41 -7.91 10.54
N GLY A 241 -51.10 -8.17 10.59
CA GLY A 241 -50.52 -9.00 11.63
C GLY A 241 -49.08 -9.45 11.35
N VAL A 242 -48.64 -10.42 12.14
CA VAL A 242 -47.32 -11.06 12.06
C VAL A 242 -47.45 -12.57 12.35
N GLU A 243 -46.50 -13.35 11.82
CA GLU A 243 -46.32 -14.76 12.14
C GLU A 243 -45.08 -14.93 13.03
N VAL A 244 -45.21 -15.67 14.13
CA VAL A 244 -44.21 -15.76 15.20
C VAL A 244 -44.00 -17.19 15.71
N GLU A 245 -42.79 -17.47 16.20
CA GLU A 245 -42.38 -18.77 16.73
C GLU A 245 -41.30 -18.61 17.83
N PRO A 246 -41.03 -19.63 18.67
CA PRO A 246 -40.00 -19.53 19.72
C PRO A 246 -38.58 -19.31 19.19
N SER A 247 -38.24 -19.86 18.00
CA SER A 247 -36.96 -19.64 17.33
C SER A 247 -37.01 -20.14 15.89
N LYS A 248 -36.11 -19.64 15.03
CA LYS A 248 -35.90 -20.09 13.65
C LYS A 248 -35.44 -21.55 13.48
N THR A 249 -35.32 -22.28 14.59
CA THR A 249 -34.99 -23.71 14.66
C THR A 249 -36.05 -24.50 15.45
N SER A 250 -37.21 -23.88 15.70
CA SER A 250 -38.34 -24.48 16.43
C SER A 250 -39.01 -25.56 15.59
N THR A 251 -39.46 -26.63 16.26
CA THR A 251 -40.38 -27.62 15.68
C THR A 251 -41.84 -27.39 16.10
N GLU A 252 -42.12 -26.43 16.99
CA GLU A 252 -43.49 -25.94 17.20
C GLU A 252 -44.00 -25.20 15.95
N PRO A 253 -45.27 -25.39 15.54
CA PRO A 253 -45.84 -24.68 14.40
C PRO A 253 -45.91 -23.17 14.65
N PRO A 254 -45.64 -22.31 13.64
CA PRO A 254 -45.76 -20.87 13.76
C PRO A 254 -47.17 -20.42 14.13
N LYS A 255 -47.26 -19.36 14.93
CA LYS A 255 -48.50 -18.80 15.49
C LYS A 255 -48.74 -17.42 14.88
N GLN A 256 -49.97 -17.12 14.49
CA GLN A 256 -50.32 -15.83 13.87
C GLN A 256 -50.93 -14.88 14.91
N VAL A 257 -50.56 -13.60 14.84
CA VAL A 257 -51.06 -12.53 15.70
C VAL A 257 -51.57 -11.38 14.84
N ARG A 258 -52.82 -10.97 15.03
CA ARG A 258 -53.47 -9.90 14.26
C ARG A 258 -53.27 -8.52 14.89
N ALA A 259 -53.13 -7.52 14.02
CA ALA A 259 -53.00 -6.10 14.34
C ALA A 259 -54.21 -5.34 13.79
N MET A 260 -55.09 -4.88 14.68
CA MET A 260 -56.39 -4.29 14.32
C MET A 260 -56.27 -2.85 13.81
N LYS A 261 -55.31 -2.08 14.36
CA LYS A 261 -55.00 -0.70 13.92
C LYS A 261 -53.73 -0.66 13.04
N LYS A 262 -52.55 -1.06 13.56
CA LYS A 262 -51.27 -1.00 12.82
C LYS A 262 -50.24 -2.06 13.24
N VAL A 263 -49.44 -2.52 12.28
CA VAL A 263 -48.13 -3.16 12.53
C VAL A 263 -47.06 -2.07 12.49
N ILE A 264 -46.13 -2.07 13.44
CA ILE A 264 -45.08 -1.07 13.58
C ILE A 264 -43.74 -1.77 13.70
N LEU A 265 -42.82 -1.50 12.79
CA LEU A 265 -41.48 -2.07 12.78
C LEU A 265 -40.49 -1.15 13.52
N SER A 266 -39.60 -1.76 14.30
CA SER A 266 -38.54 -1.10 15.06
C SER A 266 -37.30 -1.98 15.25
N GLY A 267 -37.07 -2.95 14.34
CA GLY A 267 -35.92 -3.87 14.40
C GLY A 267 -34.56 -3.21 14.12
N GLY A 268 -34.58 -2.12 13.35
CA GLY A 268 -33.41 -1.37 12.89
C GLY A 268 -33.03 -1.65 11.44
N ALA A 269 -31.94 -1.02 11.02
CA ALA A 269 -31.30 -1.06 9.69
C ALA A 269 -31.06 -2.45 9.05
N VAL A 270 -31.31 -3.55 9.75
CA VAL A 270 -31.20 -4.93 9.22
C VAL A 270 -32.54 -5.65 9.37
N ASN A 271 -33.04 -5.77 10.60
CA ASN A 271 -34.22 -6.60 10.89
C ASN A 271 -35.54 -6.02 10.33
N SER A 272 -35.72 -4.70 10.26
CA SER A 272 -36.93 -4.11 9.62
C SER A 272 -37.02 -4.41 8.12
N PRO A 273 -36.03 -4.05 7.26
CA PRO A 273 -36.09 -4.33 5.83
C PRO A 273 -36.04 -5.83 5.52
N GLN A 274 -35.26 -6.62 6.27
CA GLN A 274 -35.23 -8.07 6.12
C GLN A 274 -36.63 -8.68 6.33
N LEU A 275 -37.37 -8.23 7.35
CA LEU A 275 -38.73 -8.69 7.62
C LEU A 275 -39.71 -8.24 6.52
N MET A 276 -39.58 -7.02 6.01
CA MET A 276 -40.41 -6.54 4.88
C MET A 276 -40.18 -7.39 3.61
N MET A 277 -38.93 -7.57 3.18
CA MET A 277 -38.62 -8.29 1.94
C MET A 277 -38.89 -9.80 2.03
N SER A 278 -38.63 -10.43 3.18
CA SER A 278 -39.05 -11.83 3.42
C SER A 278 -40.57 -12.02 3.49
N SER A 279 -41.33 -10.92 3.61
CA SER A 279 -42.80 -10.89 3.51
C SER A 279 -43.32 -10.45 2.14
N GLY A 280 -42.45 -10.32 1.13
CA GLY A 280 -42.81 -9.91 -0.24
C GLY A 280 -42.92 -8.41 -0.48
N VAL A 281 -42.38 -7.57 0.43
CA VAL A 281 -42.35 -6.10 0.28
C VAL A 281 -40.95 -5.64 -0.13
N GLY A 282 -40.78 -5.33 -1.42
CA GLY A 282 -39.49 -4.98 -2.02
C GLY A 282 -38.72 -6.19 -2.56
N ASP A 283 -37.72 -5.96 -3.42
CA ASP A 283 -36.87 -7.03 -3.95
C ASP A 283 -35.78 -7.42 -2.96
N ALA A 284 -35.79 -8.68 -2.53
CA ALA A 284 -34.81 -9.26 -1.61
C ALA A 284 -33.37 -9.33 -2.19
N GLN A 285 -33.17 -9.17 -3.50
CA GLN A 285 -31.82 -9.07 -4.09
C GLN A 285 -31.15 -7.72 -3.77
N HIS A 286 -31.90 -6.62 -3.67
CA HIS A 286 -31.33 -5.30 -3.35
C HIS A 286 -30.61 -5.28 -1.99
N LEU A 287 -31.01 -6.13 -1.02
CA LEU A 287 -30.29 -6.30 0.25
C LEU A 287 -28.87 -6.88 0.13
N LYS A 288 -28.47 -7.40 -1.05
CA LYS A 288 -27.08 -7.80 -1.34
C LYS A 288 -26.24 -6.65 -1.90
N GLU A 289 -26.90 -5.66 -2.49
CA GLU A 289 -26.29 -4.47 -3.09
C GLU A 289 -26.18 -3.34 -2.06
N ILE A 290 -27.07 -3.31 -1.07
CA ILE A 290 -27.09 -2.37 0.06
C ILE A 290 -26.26 -2.93 1.23
N GLY A 291 -24.95 -2.70 1.18
CA GLY A 291 -24.05 -2.90 2.32
C GLY A 291 -23.83 -1.62 3.14
N PRO A 292 -23.27 -1.72 4.37
CA PRO A 292 -22.50 -0.61 4.90
C PRO A 292 -21.21 -0.49 4.09
N ASN A 293 -20.90 0.74 3.64
CA ASN A 293 -19.76 1.05 2.77
C ASN A 293 -18.73 1.90 3.54
N TYR A 294 -18.14 1.35 4.60
CA TYR A 294 -17.22 2.10 5.46
C TYR A 294 -15.96 2.53 4.69
N LEU A 295 -15.66 3.83 4.75
CA LEU A 295 -14.54 4.49 4.06
C LEU A 295 -14.60 4.48 2.53
N ASP A 296 -15.77 4.24 1.93
CA ASP A 296 -15.91 4.15 0.47
C ASP A 296 -15.91 5.55 -0.21
N THR A 297 -16.47 6.57 0.44
CA THR A 297 -16.39 7.96 -0.06
C THR A 297 -15.00 8.59 0.22
N GLU A 298 -14.61 9.60 -0.56
CA GLU A 298 -13.37 10.35 -0.33
C GLU A 298 -13.47 11.28 0.88
N ASP A 299 -14.68 11.70 1.25
CA ASP A 299 -14.94 12.42 2.49
C ASP A 299 -14.74 11.52 3.71
N ASP A 300 -15.02 10.22 3.59
CA ASP A 300 -14.96 9.28 4.71
C ASP A 300 -13.54 9.05 5.21
N ARG A 301 -12.61 8.71 4.29
CA ARG A 301 -11.19 8.46 4.61
C ARG A 301 -10.55 9.68 5.28
N VAL A 302 -10.99 10.85 4.85
CA VAL A 302 -10.41 12.13 5.23
C VAL A 302 -10.99 12.66 6.54
N ALA A 303 -12.18 12.19 6.93
CA ALA A 303 -12.71 12.33 8.28
C ALA A 303 -11.77 11.78 9.33
N PHE A 304 -11.50 10.48 9.23
CA PHE A 304 -10.66 9.79 10.19
C PHE A 304 -9.22 10.32 10.12
N ALA A 305 -8.70 10.64 8.93
CA ALA A 305 -7.37 11.24 8.82
C ALA A 305 -7.27 12.63 9.49
N THR A 306 -8.29 13.47 9.33
CA THR A 306 -8.33 14.80 9.98
C THR A 306 -8.53 14.68 11.48
N ALA A 307 -9.39 13.77 11.94
CA ALA A 307 -9.61 13.50 13.36
C ALA A 307 -8.33 13.02 14.07
N VAL A 308 -7.53 12.14 13.44
CA VAL A 308 -6.24 11.70 13.99
C VAL A 308 -5.28 12.88 14.14
N ARG A 309 -5.05 13.68 13.07
CA ARG A 309 -4.16 14.87 13.16
C ARG A 309 -4.60 15.87 14.23
N LEU A 310 -5.89 16.19 14.28
CA LEU A 310 -6.44 17.09 15.32
C LEU A 310 -6.19 16.54 16.72
N THR A 311 -6.37 15.24 16.92
CA THR A 311 -6.16 14.61 18.23
C THR A 311 -4.67 14.53 18.59
N HIS A 312 -3.76 14.46 17.62
CA HIS A 312 -2.32 14.64 17.87
C HIS A 312 -2.02 16.09 18.30
N GLU A 313 -2.41 17.06 17.47
CA GLU A 313 -2.17 18.50 17.68
C GLU A 313 -2.65 18.98 19.06
N VAL A 314 -3.83 18.51 19.48
CA VAL A 314 -4.44 18.80 20.79
C VAL A 314 -3.73 18.11 21.96
N LEU A 315 -3.00 17.00 21.77
CA LEU A 315 -2.42 16.22 22.87
C LEU A 315 -0.93 16.47 23.15
N GLN A 316 -0.19 17.14 22.25
CA GLN A 316 1.27 17.31 22.39
C GLN A 316 1.75 18.39 23.39
N GLN A 317 0.86 19.13 24.08
CA GLN A 317 1.24 20.22 25.01
C GLN A 317 0.65 20.06 26.42
N ALA A 318 -0.38 20.82 26.85
CA ALA A 318 -0.84 20.74 28.25
C ALA A 318 -1.36 19.38 28.73
N PHE A 319 -1.59 18.41 27.83
CA PHE A 319 -1.91 17.02 28.20
C PHE A 319 -0.68 16.13 28.47
N ASP A 320 0.54 16.64 28.30
CA ASP A 320 1.79 15.85 28.42
C ASP A 320 1.95 15.19 29.80
N GLU A 321 1.59 15.89 30.88
CA GLU A 321 1.58 15.34 32.26
C GLU A 321 0.56 14.21 32.48
N PHE A 322 -0.35 13.98 31.53
CA PHE A 322 -1.48 13.04 31.63
C PHE A 322 -1.47 11.92 30.60
N ARG A 323 -0.60 11.97 29.57
CA ARG A 323 -0.33 10.82 28.71
C ARG A 323 0.73 9.93 29.34
N GLY A 324 0.42 8.64 29.48
CA GLY A 324 1.43 7.61 29.72
C GLY A 324 2.08 7.17 28.42
N ASP A 325 2.88 6.10 28.47
CA ASP A 325 3.45 5.47 27.27
C ASP A 325 2.37 5.13 26.23
N ALA A 326 2.67 5.37 24.96
CA ALA A 326 1.70 5.25 23.86
C ALA A 326 1.21 3.79 23.69
N ILE A 327 -0.02 3.51 24.14
CA ILE A 327 -0.65 2.18 24.16
C ILE A 327 -1.13 1.70 22.76
N SER A 328 -0.87 2.51 21.74
CA SER A 328 -1.15 2.35 20.31
C SER A 328 -0.10 3.23 19.61
N PRO A 329 0.32 2.98 18.35
CA PRO A 329 1.32 3.82 17.65
C PRO A 329 0.86 5.25 17.33
N PHE A 330 -0.12 5.77 18.06
CA PHE A 330 -0.69 7.11 17.99
C PHE A 330 0.40 8.20 17.86
N ASP A 331 1.26 8.42 18.86
CA ASP A 331 2.33 9.44 18.79
C ASP A 331 3.38 9.19 17.68
N GLN A 332 3.37 8.02 17.04
CA GLN A 332 4.25 7.63 15.91
C GLN A 332 3.59 7.84 14.53
N VAL A 333 2.26 7.97 14.45
CA VAL A 333 1.48 8.00 13.21
C VAL A 333 1.39 9.43 12.66
N GLN A 334 2.50 9.96 12.13
CA GLN A 334 2.65 11.40 11.86
C GLN A 334 2.35 11.80 10.41
N SER A 335 2.50 10.89 9.44
CA SER A 335 2.19 11.16 8.03
C SER A 335 0.75 10.83 7.64
N ASP A 336 0.24 11.53 6.62
CA ASP A 336 -1.07 11.30 6.01
C ASP A 336 -1.30 9.85 5.51
N ALA A 337 -0.24 9.06 5.35
CA ALA A 337 -0.27 7.69 4.84
C ALA A 337 -0.13 6.63 5.94
N GLU A 338 0.59 6.93 7.02
CA GLU A 338 0.48 6.18 8.29
C GLU A 338 -0.90 6.36 8.89
N ILE A 339 -1.43 7.57 8.83
CA ILE A 339 -2.77 7.90 9.33
C ILE A 339 -3.84 7.12 8.55
N ASP A 340 -3.83 7.14 7.21
CA ASP A 340 -4.81 6.38 6.42
C ASP A 340 -4.67 4.85 6.66
N ALA A 341 -3.45 4.31 6.73
CA ALA A 341 -3.24 2.89 7.03
C ALA A 341 -3.69 2.51 8.45
N TRP A 342 -3.35 3.33 9.46
CA TRP A 342 -3.80 3.14 10.84
C TRP A 342 -5.32 3.23 10.92
N VAL A 343 -5.94 4.14 10.17
CA VAL A 343 -7.40 4.26 10.05
C VAL A 343 -7.99 2.99 9.42
N ARG A 344 -7.50 2.49 8.29
CA ARG A 344 -8.04 1.27 7.67
C ARG A 344 -7.99 0.07 8.61
N GLN A 345 -6.88 -0.07 9.36
CA GLN A 345 -6.62 -1.19 10.26
C GLN A 345 -7.28 -1.05 11.65
N ASN A 346 -7.45 0.16 12.18
CA ASN A 346 -7.86 0.42 13.57
C ASN A 346 -9.17 1.21 13.70
N ALA A 347 -9.64 1.91 12.66
CA ALA A 347 -10.96 2.54 12.68
C ALA A 347 -12.05 1.45 12.71
N SER A 348 -12.53 1.17 13.92
CA SER A 348 -13.84 0.60 14.14
C SER A 348 -14.89 1.70 14.04
N THR A 349 -16.15 1.31 13.92
CA THR A 349 -17.27 2.22 14.11
C THR A 349 -17.84 2.06 15.51
N ASP A 350 -17.98 3.17 16.25
CA ASP A 350 -18.83 3.25 17.44
C ASP A 350 -20.30 3.49 17.07
N TYR A 351 -20.58 3.84 15.81
CA TYR A 351 -21.91 4.14 15.34
C TYR A 351 -22.73 2.86 15.14
N HIS A 352 -23.97 2.91 15.60
CA HIS A 352 -24.99 1.93 15.23
C HIS A 352 -25.74 2.51 14.03
N PRO A 353 -25.63 1.93 12.81
CA PRO A 353 -26.45 2.35 11.68
C PRO A 353 -27.93 2.40 12.09
N SER A 354 -28.52 3.57 11.88
CA SER A 354 -29.86 3.93 12.30
C SER A 354 -30.90 3.25 11.39
N SER A 355 -30.70 3.34 10.08
CA SER A 355 -31.56 2.75 9.05
C SER A 355 -30.85 2.40 7.77
N THR A 356 -31.57 1.67 6.92
CA THR A 356 -31.40 1.58 5.46
C THR A 356 -32.66 2.02 4.71
N ASN A 357 -33.74 2.37 5.42
CA ASN A 357 -35.03 2.75 4.83
C ASN A 357 -35.11 4.28 4.74
N ARG A 358 -35.08 4.78 3.50
CA ARG A 358 -35.08 6.22 3.19
C ARG A 358 -36.42 6.87 3.53
N MET A 359 -36.36 7.96 4.27
CA MET A 359 -37.47 8.90 4.46
C MET A 359 -37.31 10.07 3.49
N GLY A 360 -38.42 10.52 2.89
CA GLY A 360 -38.40 11.55 1.85
C GLY A 360 -39.78 11.83 1.26
N LEU A 361 -39.80 12.40 0.05
CA LEU A 361 -41.02 12.73 -0.69
C LEU A 361 -41.52 11.54 -1.53
N ASP A 362 -42.84 11.45 -1.74
CA ASP A 362 -43.50 10.52 -2.67
C ASP A 362 -43.00 10.61 -4.13
N THR A 363 -42.30 11.69 -4.50
CA THR A 363 -41.73 11.92 -5.83
C THR A 363 -40.34 11.33 -6.04
N ASP A 364 -39.66 10.90 -4.96
CA ASP A 364 -38.35 10.26 -5.04
C ASP A 364 -38.53 8.73 -5.10
N PRO A 365 -38.07 8.06 -6.17
CA PRO A 365 -38.29 6.62 -6.38
C PRO A 365 -37.57 5.73 -5.35
N ASN A 366 -36.68 6.29 -4.52
CA ASN A 366 -35.95 5.58 -3.47
C ASN A 366 -36.64 5.66 -2.11
N THR A 367 -37.73 6.45 -1.96
CA THR A 367 -38.38 6.65 -0.66
C THR A 367 -39.11 5.39 -0.19
N VAL A 368 -38.73 4.89 0.99
CA VAL A 368 -39.34 3.71 1.62
C VAL A 368 -40.44 4.11 2.61
N VAL A 369 -40.26 5.24 3.31
CA VAL A 369 -41.27 5.81 4.22
C VAL A 369 -41.46 7.31 4.07
N ASP A 370 -42.65 7.80 4.41
CA ASP A 370 -42.92 9.24 4.46
C ASP A 370 -42.45 9.87 5.79
N ALA A 371 -42.59 11.20 5.92
CA ALA A 371 -42.29 11.95 7.15
C ALA A 371 -43.05 11.47 8.42
N GLN A 372 -44.10 10.65 8.27
CA GLN A 372 -44.83 10.00 9.37
C GLN A 372 -44.44 8.52 9.59
N ALA A 373 -43.39 8.03 8.93
CA ALA A 373 -42.95 6.64 8.91
C ALA A 373 -43.99 5.64 8.35
N ARG A 374 -44.93 6.07 7.48
CA ARG A 374 -45.81 5.19 6.68
C ARG A 374 -45.00 4.58 5.54
N VAL A 375 -45.07 3.27 5.35
CA VAL A 375 -44.38 2.60 4.22
C VAL A 375 -45.14 2.88 2.92
N HIS A 376 -44.45 3.34 1.87
CA HIS A 376 -45.12 3.74 0.63
C HIS A 376 -45.87 2.57 -0.02
N GLY A 377 -47.07 2.86 -0.54
CA GLY A 377 -47.92 1.88 -1.22
C GLY A 377 -48.60 0.84 -0.32
N LEU A 378 -48.42 0.89 1.01
CA LEU A 378 -49.01 -0.05 1.97
C LEU A 378 -49.86 0.63 3.04
N GLU A 379 -50.91 -0.05 3.48
CA GLU A 379 -51.79 0.37 4.58
C GLU A 379 -51.45 -0.38 5.87
N GLY A 380 -51.76 0.22 7.03
CA GLY A 380 -51.58 -0.41 8.34
C GLY A 380 -50.12 -0.59 8.80
N LEU A 381 -49.13 -0.52 7.90
CA LEU A 381 -47.70 -0.66 8.22
C LEU A 381 -47.03 0.70 8.50
N ARG A 382 -46.17 0.74 9.51
CA ARG A 382 -45.17 1.80 9.71
C ARG A 382 -43.81 1.20 10.04
N ASP A 383 -42.73 1.85 9.63
CA ASP A 383 -41.37 1.46 10.03
C ASP A 383 -40.64 2.63 10.69
N MET A 384 -40.58 2.58 12.01
CA MET A 384 -40.01 3.63 12.86
C MET A 384 -38.47 3.59 12.89
N THR A 385 -37.82 2.81 12.00
CA THR A 385 -36.39 2.90 11.77
C THR A 385 -36.03 3.89 10.66
N GLY A 386 -36.97 4.27 9.79
CA GLY A 386 -36.67 5.13 8.64
C GLY A 386 -35.96 6.43 9.02
N VAL A 387 -34.95 6.84 8.24
CA VAL A 387 -34.25 8.13 8.43
C VAL A 387 -34.28 8.95 7.15
N PRO A 388 -34.38 10.28 7.26
CA PRO A 388 -34.18 11.16 6.12
C PRO A 388 -32.71 11.08 5.69
N THR A 389 -32.48 10.94 4.40
CA THR A 389 -31.16 10.55 3.89
C THR A 389 -30.30 11.74 3.51
N ALA A 390 -29.23 11.95 4.29
CA ALA A 390 -27.92 12.09 3.67
C ALA A 390 -27.49 10.73 3.06
N GLN A 391 -26.43 10.72 2.24
CA GLN A 391 -25.75 9.46 1.88
C GLN A 391 -25.16 8.80 3.14
N LEU A 392 -24.82 7.51 3.05
CA LEU A 392 -23.87 6.89 3.98
C LEU A 392 -22.46 7.42 3.69
N SER A 393 -22.19 8.65 4.13
CA SER A 393 -20.84 9.18 4.31
C SER A 393 -20.50 9.21 5.79
N THR A 394 -19.31 8.75 6.15
CA THR A 394 -18.69 9.06 7.44
C THR A 394 -17.95 10.40 7.34
N GLY A 395 -18.66 11.47 6.95
CA GLY A 395 -18.07 12.54 6.14
C GLY A 395 -17.07 13.51 6.78
N LEU A 396 -16.04 13.90 6.00
CA LEU A 396 -15.15 15.08 6.13
C LEU A 396 -14.13 15.21 4.94
N ALA A 397 -14.59 15.57 3.74
CA ALA A 397 -13.87 16.20 2.60
C ALA A 397 -12.31 16.03 2.36
N SER A 398 -11.92 15.09 1.49
CA SER A 398 -10.76 15.10 0.52
C SER A 398 -9.31 15.53 0.92
N ILE A 399 -8.31 14.62 0.80
CA ILE A 399 -6.86 14.86 1.07
C ILE A 399 -5.89 14.20 0.06
N THR A 400 -6.35 13.69 -1.09
CA THR A 400 -5.58 12.95 -2.14
C THR A 400 -4.39 13.68 -2.84
N ARG A 401 -3.74 14.68 -2.19
CA ARG A 401 -2.55 15.42 -2.66
C ARG A 401 -1.41 15.60 -1.65
N ARG A 402 -1.50 15.09 -0.41
CA ARG A 402 -0.51 15.40 0.65
C ARG A 402 0.61 14.39 0.87
N GLN A 403 0.40 13.10 0.61
CA GLN A 403 1.34 12.04 1.04
C GLN A 403 2.73 12.12 0.38
N TYR A 404 2.84 12.59 -0.86
CA TYR A 404 4.11 12.63 -1.61
C TYR A 404 4.84 13.99 -1.58
N GLN A 405 4.41 14.95 -0.75
CA GLN A 405 4.85 16.35 -0.84
C GLN A 405 6.38 16.58 -0.84
N PRO A 406 7.23 15.87 -0.06
CA PRO A 406 8.68 16.07 -0.10
C PRO A 406 9.32 15.80 -1.46
N LEU A 407 8.86 14.77 -2.19
CA LEU A 407 9.32 14.49 -3.55
C LEU A 407 8.63 15.40 -4.57
N LEU A 408 7.29 15.46 -4.59
CA LEU A 408 6.55 16.19 -5.64
C LEU A 408 6.79 17.71 -5.62
N SER A 409 7.11 18.31 -4.47
CA SER A 409 7.47 19.72 -4.39
C SER A 409 8.81 20.07 -5.08
N LYS A 410 9.62 19.06 -5.41
CA LYS A 410 10.90 19.20 -6.13
C LYS A 410 10.74 19.00 -7.65
N LEU A 411 9.63 18.43 -8.10
CA LEU A 411 9.40 18.07 -9.52
C LEU A 411 8.58 19.15 -10.25
N LYS A 412 8.92 19.43 -11.50
CA LYS A 412 8.10 20.27 -12.40
C LYS A 412 6.89 19.48 -12.93
N ARG A 413 7.04 18.16 -13.07
CA ARG A 413 6.01 17.18 -13.39
C ARG A 413 5.81 16.15 -12.28
N PRO A 414 5.00 16.48 -11.24
CA PRO A 414 4.60 15.52 -10.21
C PRO A 414 3.93 14.24 -10.74
N ASP A 415 3.35 14.31 -11.94
CA ASP A 415 2.64 13.21 -12.62
C ASP A 415 3.55 12.12 -13.23
N LEU A 416 4.88 12.30 -13.16
CA LEU A 416 5.86 11.25 -13.48
C LEU A 416 6.01 10.21 -12.36
N VAL A 417 5.60 10.52 -11.13
CA VAL A 417 5.63 9.59 -9.99
C VAL A 417 4.30 8.84 -9.93
N ASN A 418 4.35 7.52 -10.00
CA ASN A 418 3.19 6.64 -9.82
C ASN A 418 3.51 5.53 -8.81
N ALA A 419 2.51 5.13 -8.03
CA ALA A 419 2.55 4.03 -7.06
C ALA A 419 2.12 2.69 -7.70
N GLN A 420 1.41 2.73 -8.82
CA GLN A 420 0.77 1.60 -9.45
C GLN A 420 1.71 0.87 -10.42
N GLY A 421 1.50 -0.44 -10.60
CA GLY A 421 2.16 -1.23 -11.63
C GLY A 421 1.61 -0.88 -13.01
N PHE A 422 2.36 -1.16 -14.07
CA PHE A 422 1.96 -0.81 -15.44
C PHE A 422 1.74 -2.07 -16.28
N VAL A 423 0.50 -2.50 -16.48
CA VAL A 423 0.16 -3.74 -17.17
C VAL A 423 -0.83 -3.46 -18.30
N ASN A 424 -0.52 -3.93 -19.51
CA ASN A 424 -1.38 -3.79 -20.69
C ASN A 424 -1.82 -2.33 -20.98
N GLY A 425 -0.89 -1.37 -20.85
CA GLY A 425 -1.20 0.06 -21.06
C GLY A 425 -2.18 0.63 -20.03
N LYS A 426 -2.17 0.10 -18.80
CA LYS A 426 -2.97 0.57 -17.67
C LYS A 426 -2.15 0.56 -16.39
N TRP A 427 -2.49 1.47 -15.49
CA TRP A 427 -1.98 1.51 -14.14
C TRP A 427 -2.87 0.65 -13.22
N VAL A 428 -2.27 -0.21 -12.38
CA VAL A 428 -2.98 -1.25 -11.60
C VAL A 428 -2.48 -1.39 -10.16
N GLU A 429 -3.41 -1.69 -9.25
CA GLU A 429 -3.21 -1.92 -7.80
C GLU A 429 -2.74 -3.35 -7.45
N GLY A 430 -2.61 -4.22 -8.45
CA GLY A 430 -2.22 -5.62 -8.31
C GLY A 430 -3.26 -6.52 -7.60
N HIS A 431 -3.19 -7.83 -7.83
CA HIS A 431 -4.12 -8.80 -7.23
C HIS A 431 -4.02 -8.84 -5.69
N SER A 432 -2.84 -8.53 -5.14
CA SER A 432 -2.63 -8.44 -3.69
C SER A 432 -3.31 -7.23 -3.05
N ASN A 433 -3.55 -6.14 -3.80
CA ASN A 433 -3.86 -4.77 -3.32
C ASN A 433 -2.89 -4.24 -2.24
N SER A 434 -1.77 -4.92 -2.00
CA SER A 434 -0.79 -4.57 -0.96
C SER A 434 0.35 -3.74 -1.55
N HIS A 435 0.92 -2.85 -0.74
CA HIS A 435 2.01 -1.95 -1.13
C HIS A 435 3.29 -2.26 -0.33
N PHE A 436 4.47 -2.05 -0.91
CA PHE A 436 5.80 -2.35 -0.34
C PHE A 436 6.80 -1.19 -0.44
N THR A 437 8.08 -1.45 -0.10
CA THR A 437 9.16 -0.44 -0.05
C THR A 437 10.62 -0.90 -0.26
N VAL A 438 11.48 0.10 -0.52
CA VAL A 438 12.89 0.28 -0.06
C VAL A 438 12.86 0.94 1.33
N VAL A 439 13.73 0.76 2.34
CA VAL A 439 14.98 0.01 2.52
C VAL A 439 14.76 -1.09 3.58
N GLY A 440 15.57 -2.15 3.59
CA GLY A 440 15.43 -3.28 4.54
C GLY A 440 16.36 -3.26 5.76
N LYS A 441 16.00 -4.05 6.78
CA LYS A 441 16.93 -4.51 7.83
C LYS A 441 16.64 -5.96 8.24
N VAL A 442 17.70 -6.72 8.47
CA VAL A 442 17.65 -8.09 9.03
C VAL A 442 17.77 -8.02 10.56
N ILE A 443 16.97 -8.83 11.26
CA ILE A 443 17.15 -9.16 12.68
C ILE A 443 17.29 -10.69 12.78
N SER A 444 18.23 -11.16 13.61
CA SER A 444 18.53 -12.60 13.80
C SER A 444 17.49 -13.32 14.68
N PRO A 445 17.31 -14.64 14.52
CA PRO A 445 16.17 -15.36 15.09
C PRO A 445 16.43 -15.95 16.49
N GLU A 446 16.35 -15.12 17.53
CA GLU A 446 16.32 -15.59 18.93
C GLU A 446 15.33 -14.76 19.76
N ALA A 447 14.56 -15.44 20.62
CA ALA A 447 13.49 -14.90 21.47
C ALA A 447 12.27 -14.25 20.76
N ILE A 448 11.31 -15.07 20.31
CA ILE A 448 9.91 -14.65 20.14
C ILE A 448 9.05 -15.46 21.13
N ASN A 449 8.38 -14.78 22.05
CA ASN A 449 7.42 -15.37 22.98
C ASN A 449 6.25 -14.38 23.20
N TYR A 450 5.10 -14.67 22.58
CA TYR A 450 3.78 -14.09 22.86
C TYR A 450 3.64 -12.55 23.00
N THR A 451 3.68 -11.83 21.87
CA THR A 451 3.10 -10.47 21.71
C THR A 451 2.30 -10.37 20.41
N PRO A 452 0.95 -10.36 20.43
CA PRO A 452 0.13 -10.37 19.22
C PRO A 452 -0.23 -8.97 18.70
N PHE A 453 0.76 -8.07 18.56
CA PHE A 453 0.65 -6.85 17.75
C PHE A 453 2.06 -6.38 17.32
N THR A 454 2.44 -6.67 16.08
CA THR A 454 3.63 -6.10 15.43
C THR A 454 3.35 -6.01 13.95
N ILE A 455 2.90 -4.84 13.50
CA ILE A 455 2.63 -4.57 12.10
C ILE A 455 3.98 -4.25 11.45
N LEU A 456 4.49 -5.17 10.64
CA LEU A 456 5.66 -4.93 9.79
C LEU A 456 5.23 -4.11 8.56
N THR A 457 4.93 -2.84 8.81
CA THR A 457 4.81 -1.84 7.75
C THR A 457 6.17 -1.45 7.19
N CYS A 458 6.12 -0.97 5.96
CA CYS A 458 7.25 -0.73 5.10
C CYS A 458 6.93 0.57 4.36
N TYR A 459 7.68 1.65 4.65
CA TYR A 459 7.71 2.98 3.99
C TYR A 459 8.75 3.06 2.85
N CYS A 460 8.49 3.62 1.65
CA CYS A 460 9.46 3.62 0.52
C CYS A 460 10.46 4.78 0.60
N VAL A 461 11.76 4.50 0.77
CA VAL A 461 12.71 5.40 1.45
C VAL A 461 13.86 5.97 0.60
N ASP A 462 14.18 7.26 0.84
CA ASP A 462 15.45 7.90 0.46
C ASP A 462 16.60 7.39 1.35
N PRO A 463 17.64 6.72 0.79
CA PRO A 463 18.71 6.11 1.59
C PRO A 463 19.60 7.12 2.33
N ALA A 464 19.51 8.42 2.02
CA ALA A 464 20.27 9.48 2.69
C ALA A 464 19.59 9.98 3.97
N THR A 465 18.25 10.07 3.97
CA THR A 465 17.46 10.60 5.09
C THR A 465 16.72 9.54 5.89
N GLU A 466 16.63 8.32 5.34
CA GLU A 466 15.79 7.22 5.85
C GLU A 466 14.27 7.55 5.89
N GLN A 467 13.83 8.56 5.13
CA GLN A 467 12.44 9.04 5.06
C GLN A 467 11.65 8.55 3.84
N GLU A 468 10.32 8.45 3.98
CA GLU A 468 9.40 8.05 2.90
C GLU A 468 9.34 9.06 1.74
N ILE A 469 9.63 8.58 0.52
CA ILE A 469 9.47 9.24 -0.77
C ILE A 469 8.21 8.77 -1.55
N ALA A 470 7.73 7.54 -1.32
CA ALA A 470 6.56 6.96 -2.01
C ALA A 470 5.98 5.72 -1.29
N ARG A 471 4.96 5.10 -1.91
CA ARG A 471 4.56 3.70 -1.71
C ARG A 471 4.30 3.10 -3.08
N VAL A 472 4.58 1.81 -3.29
CA VAL A 472 4.43 1.14 -4.60
C VAL A 472 3.77 -0.22 -4.43
N VAL A 473 2.89 -0.62 -5.35
CA VAL A 473 2.19 -1.92 -5.31
C VAL A 473 3.16 -3.11 -5.31
N ASP A 474 2.87 -4.08 -4.45
CA ASP A 474 3.58 -5.35 -4.29
C ASP A 474 2.90 -6.47 -5.10
N MET A 475 3.32 -6.56 -6.35
CA MET A 475 2.82 -7.52 -7.35
C MET A 475 3.47 -8.90 -7.15
N GLY A 476 2.75 -9.96 -7.53
CA GLY A 476 3.18 -11.36 -7.33
C GLY A 476 3.06 -12.22 -8.58
N GLU A 477 2.86 -13.53 -8.35
CA GLU A 477 2.72 -14.50 -9.44
C GLU A 477 1.57 -14.17 -10.41
N GLU A 478 0.38 -13.87 -9.90
CA GLU A 478 -0.82 -13.63 -10.73
C GLU A 478 -0.66 -12.39 -11.60
N ASP A 479 -0.16 -11.30 -11.01
CA ASP A 479 0.19 -10.07 -11.72
C ASP A 479 1.23 -10.29 -12.83
N THR A 480 2.21 -11.15 -12.56
CA THR A 480 3.24 -11.53 -13.54
C THR A 480 2.64 -12.36 -14.68
N ARG A 481 1.69 -13.25 -14.39
CA ARG A 481 0.96 -14.04 -15.40
C ARG A 481 0.12 -13.13 -16.30
N ASP A 482 -0.56 -12.13 -15.74
CA ASP A 482 -1.32 -11.14 -16.51
C ASP A 482 -0.42 -10.24 -17.37
N ALA A 483 0.72 -9.80 -16.84
CA ALA A 483 1.71 -9.05 -17.62
C ALA A 483 2.29 -9.87 -18.80
N ILE A 484 2.56 -11.16 -18.59
CA ILE A 484 2.96 -12.07 -19.68
C ILE A 484 1.82 -12.25 -20.69
N ALA A 485 0.57 -12.44 -20.24
CA ALA A 485 -0.58 -12.60 -21.13
C ALA A 485 -0.80 -11.35 -22.00
N ALA A 486 -0.65 -10.15 -21.44
CA ALA A 486 -0.67 -8.89 -22.17
C ALA A 486 0.44 -8.82 -23.25
N ALA A 487 1.68 -9.15 -22.87
CA ALA A 487 2.81 -9.20 -23.79
C ALA A 487 2.58 -10.21 -24.94
N VAL A 488 2.10 -11.43 -24.65
CA VAL A 488 1.75 -12.45 -25.65
C VAL A 488 0.69 -11.99 -26.64
N LEU A 489 -0.31 -11.22 -26.20
CA LEU A 489 -1.33 -10.65 -27.07
C LEU A 489 -0.77 -9.53 -27.96
N ALA A 490 0.06 -8.65 -27.40
CA ALA A 490 0.67 -7.53 -28.12
C ALA A 490 1.75 -8.00 -29.12
N GLN A 491 2.56 -9.01 -28.77
CA GLN A 491 3.62 -9.61 -29.61
C GLN A 491 3.12 -10.08 -30.98
N LYS A 492 1.86 -10.53 -31.07
CA LYS A 492 1.21 -10.98 -32.33
C LYS A 492 1.11 -9.88 -33.38
N HIS A 493 1.06 -8.62 -32.93
CA HIS A 493 0.96 -7.42 -33.76
C HIS A 493 2.28 -6.67 -33.84
N TRP A 494 2.99 -6.52 -32.71
CA TRP A 494 4.24 -5.77 -32.63
C TRP A 494 5.31 -6.28 -33.58
N LYS A 495 5.50 -7.60 -33.68
CA LYS A 495 6.48 -8.21 -34.60
C LYS A 495 6.17 -8.01 -36.09
N LYS A 496 4.97 -7.51 -36.44
CA LYS A 496 4.55 -7.18 -37.80
C LYS A 496 4.77 -5.69 -38.14
N THR A 497 5.12 -4.86 -37.16
CA THR A 497 5.52 -3.47 -37.43
C THR A 497 6.83 -3.45 -38.22
N THR A 498 7.05 -2.40 -39.01
CA THR A 498 8.30 -2.21 -39.75
C THR A 498 9.37 -1.54 -38.87
N PRO A 499 10.67 -1.80 -39.12
CA PRO A 499 11.77 -1.12 -38.41
C PRO A 499 11.62 0.41 -38.27
N PRO A 500 11.20 1.18 -39.30
CA PRO A 500 11.03 2.63 -39.16
C PRO A 500 9.93 3.07 -38.17
N VAL A 501 8.87 2.26 -37.99
CA VAL A 501 7.80 2.56 -37.02
C VAL A 501 8.31 2.43 -35.59
N ARG A 502 9.07 1.36 -35.31
CA ARG A 502 9.68 1.14 -33.98
C ARG A 502 10.80 2.14 -33.72
N ALA A 503 11.61 2.44 -34.73
CA ALA A 503 12.62 3.49 -34.68
C ALA A 503 12.02 4.86 -34.33
N LYS A 504 10.86 5.23 -34.91
CA LYS A 504 10.20 6.50 -34.57
C LYS A 504 9.81 6.53 -33.08
N LEU A 505 9.10 5.52 -32.59
CA LEU A 505 8.66 5.44 -31.18
C LEU A 505 9.84 5.48 -30.20
N LEU A 506 10.96 4.81 -30.51
CA LEU A 506 12.18 4.88 -29.70
C LEU A 506 12.80 6.28 -29.69
N LYS A 507 12.80 7.00 -30.81
CA LYS A 507 13.27 8.41 -30.87
C LYS A 507 12.35 9.36 -30.11
N ASP A 508 11.04 9.21 -30.30
CA ASP A 508 10.04 10.01 -29.60
C ASP A 508 10.18 9.83 -28.07
N TRP A 509 10.46 8.59 -27.61
CA TRP A 509 10.68 8.27 -26.19
C TRP A 509 12.05 8.73 -25.67
N ALA A 510 13.13 8.59 -26.44
CA ALA A 510 14.43 9.18 -26.10
C ALA A 510 14.34 10.72 -25.96
N ALA A 511 13.56 11.38 -26.83
CA ALA A 511 13.28 12.81 -26.75
C ALA A 511 12.39 13.16 -25.54
N ALA A 512 11.38 12.34 -25.23
CA ALA A 512 10.54 12.52 -24.05
C ALA A 512 11.34 12.38 -22.74
N ILE A 513 12.24 11.38 -22.64
CA ILE A 513 13.16 11.24 -21.50
C ILE A 513 14.05 12.47 -21.39
N SER A 514 14.69 12.89 -22.50
CA SER A 514 15.56 14.07 -22.56
C SER A 514 14.86 15.37 -22.12
N ALA A 515 13.58 15.54 -22.47
CA ALA A 515 12.79 16.71 -22.09
C ALA A 515 12.44 16.75 -20.59
N ASN A 516 12.52 15.61 -19.89
CA ASN A 516 12.16 15.46 -18.48
C ASN A 516 13.36 15.10 -17.58
N THR A 517 14.59 15.15 -18.10
CA THR A 517 15.84 14.76 -17.41
C THR A 517 16.00 15.38 -16.02
N GLU A 518 15.57 16.63 -15.80
CA GLU A 518 15.67 17.28 -14.49
C GLU A 518 14.85 16.56 -13.41
N ASP A 519 13.58 16.26 -13.68
CA ASP A 519 12.67 15.60 -12.75
C ASP A 519 13.02 14.12 -12.58
N LEU A 520 13.38 13.44 -13.68
CA LEU A 520 13.86 12.07 -13.67
C LEU A 520 15.15 11.92 -12.86
N ALA A 521 16.09 12.87 -12.97
CA ALA A 521 17.31 12.85 -12.19
C ALA A 521 17.03 13.04 -10.68
N ILE A 522 16.08 13.91 -10.31
CA ILE A 522 15.65 14.06 -8.91
C ILE A 522 15.05 12.75 -8.38
N ILE A 523 14.15 12.10 -9.14
CA ILE A 523 13.57 10.79 -8.77
C ILE A 523 14.69 9.75 -8.54
N GLY A 524 15.57 9.55 -9.53
CA GLY A 524 16.63 8.55 -9.47
C GLY A 524 17.69 8.83 -8.40
N SER A 525 17.99 10.10 -8.13
CA SER A 525 18.86 10.51 -7.01
C SER A 525 18.22 10.26 -5.65
N MET A 526 16.91 10.45 -5.51
CA MET A 526 16.21 10.22 -4.25
C MET A 526 15.96 8.74 -3.95
N GLU A 527 15.72 7.86 -4.94
CA GLU A 527 15.58 6.42 -4.65
C GLU A 527 16.91 5.65 -4.64
N CYS A 528 17.88 6.00 -5.49
CA CYS A 528 19.18 5.31 -5.50
C CYS A 528 20.23 5.93 -4.54
N GLY A 529 20.02 7.18 -4.09
CA GLY A 529 21.00 7.92 -3.28
C GLY A 529 22.19 8.50 -4.07
N LYS A 530 22.23 8.41 -5.41
CA LYS A 530 23.36 8.93 -6.20
C LYS A 530 23.31 10.45 -6.37
N PRO A 531 24.45 11.17 -6.40
CA PRO A 531 24.46 12.62 -6.60
C PRO A 531 23.76 13.04 -7.90
N LEU A 532 23.03 14.15 -7.87
CA LEU A 532 22.22 14.63 -9.00
C LEU A 532 22.98 14.73 -10.35
N PRO A 533 24.26 15.16 -10.43
CA PRO A 533 25.01 15.14 -11.67
C PRO A 533 25.23 13.74 -12.25
N GLU A 534 25.32 12.70 -11.42
CA GLU A 534 25.48 11.32 -11.88
C GLU A 534 24.17 10.74 -12.40
N ALA A 535 23.03 11.06 -11.78
CA ALA A 535 21.71 10.69 -12.29
C ALA A 535 21.41 11.33 -13.66
N LYS A 536 21.85 12.57 -13.88
CA LYS A 536 21.76 13.24 -15.20
C LYS A 536 22.62 12.57 -16.26
N TRP A 537 23.89 12.30 -15.96
CA TRP A 537 24.78 11.56 -16.86
C TRP A 537 24.23 10.16 -17.21
N GLU A 538 23.59 9.50 -16.24
CA GLU A 538 22.97 8.19 -16.45
C GLU A 538 21.77 8.25 -17.41
N LEU A 539 20.93 9.29 -17.29
CA LEU A 539 19.82 9.55 -18.21
C LEU A 539 20.31 9.88 -19.62
N GLU A 540 21.37 10.70 -19.75
CA GLU A 540 22.03 10.99 -21.03
C GLU A 540 22.54 9.70 -21.70
N PHE A 541 23.14 8.80 -20.93
CA PHE A 541 23.58 7.49 -21.43
C PHE A 541 22.38 6.61 -21.86
N ALA A 542 21.34 6.51 -21.04
CA ALA A 542 20.13 5.73 -21.35
C ALA A 542 19.43 6.23 -22.63
N VAL A 543 19.30 7.56 -22.78
CA VAL A 543 18.81 8.22 -24.00
C VAL A 543 19.66 7.83 -25.20
N GLY A 544 20.99 7.92 -25.08
CA GLY A 544 21.93 7.55 -26.15
C GLY A 544 21.79 6.10 -26.60
N VAL A 545 21.59 5.16 -25.66
CA VAL A 545 21.33 3.75 -25.97
C VAL A 545 20.00 3.55 -26.71
N ILE A 546 18.92 4.19 -26.25
CA ILE A 546 17.60 4.10 -26.89
C ILE A 546 17.65 4.70 -28.31
N GLU A 547 18.31 5.85 -28.51
CA GLU A 547 18.48 6.42 -29.85
C GLU A 547 19.36 5.53 -30.75
N TYR A 548 20.46 4.97 -30.24
CA TYR A 548 21.31 4.07 -31.02
C TYR A 548 20.53 2.86 -31.55
N PHE A 549 19.71 2.20 -30.72
CA PHE A 549 18.89 1.08 -31.18
C PHE A 549 17.77 1.50 -32.14
N SER A 550 17.31 2.76 -32.09
CA SER A 550 16.44 3.33 -33.13
C SER A 550 17.13 3.44 -34.50
N HIS A 551 18.45 3.63 -34.53
CA HIS A 551 19.25 3.62 -35.75
C HIS A 551 19.65 2.22 -36.20
N GLU A 552 19.92 1.32 -35.26
CA GLU A 552 20.46 -0.01 -35.58
C GLU A 552 19.38 -0.99 -36.07
N ILE A 553 18.13 -0.84 -35.63
CA ILE A 553 17.03 -1.68 -36.13
C ILE A 553 16.77 -1.50 -37.63
N VAL A 554 17.01 -0.31 -38.20
CA VAL A 554 16.88 -0.09 -39.64
C VAL A 554 18.09 -0.59 -40.45
N ARG A 555 19.13 -1.13 -39.78
CA ARG A 555 20.28 -1.82 -40.40
C ARG A 555 20.23 -3.33 -40.25
N SER A 556 19.61 -3.83 -39.17
CA SER A 556 19.47 -5.26 -38.90
C SER A 556 18.80 -6.01 -40.07
N SER A 557 19.61 -6.81 -40.78
CA SER A 557 19.27 -7.38 -42.08
C SER A 557 19.54 -8.88 -42.11
N GLY A 558 18.72 -9.58 -42.89
CA GLY A 558 19.03 -10.93 -43.37
C GLY A 558 20.09 -10.93 -44.48
N PHE A 559 20.52 -12.11 -44.90
CA PHE A 559 21.44 -12.29 -46.03
C PHE A 559 21.08 -13.53 -46.85
N ILE A 560 21.53 -13.57 -48.10
CA ILE A 560 21.34 -14.71 -49.01
C ILE A 560 22.68 -15.43 -49.14
N ILE A 561 22.69 -16.77 -49.03
CA ILE A 561 23.89 -17.58 -49.28
C ILE A 561 23.76 -18.42 -50.54
N SER A 562 24.90 -18.82 -51.10
CA SER A 562 24.94 -19.79 -52.18
C SER A 562 24.36 -21.13 -51.70
N PRO A 563 23.43 -21.76 -52.45
CA PRO A 563 22.91 -23.08 -52.12
C PRO A 563 23.96 -24.18 -52.37
N GLY A 564 23.74 -25.36 -51.81
CA GLY A 564 24.46 -26.56 -52.22
C GLY A 564 23.99 -27.12 -53.57
N GLU A 565 22.69 -26.96 -53.88
CA GLU A 565 22.07 -27.44 -55.12
C GLU A 565 21.70 -26.28 -56.07
N PRO A 566 21.89 -26.39 -57.40
CA PRO A 566 21.60 -25.30 -58.34
C PRO A 566 20.15 -24.80 -58.33
N SER A 567 19.18 -25.71 -58.15
CA SER A 567 17.73 -25.44 -58.18
C SER A 567 17.16 -24.91 -56.85
N GLN A 568 18.02 -24.33 -56.01
CA GLN A 568 17.68 -23.76 -54.72
C GLN A 568 18.07 -22.27 -54.59
N LYS A 569 17.50 -21.60 -53.59
CA LYS A 569 18.00 -20.35 -53.01
C LYS A 569 17.86 -20.44 -51.49
N VAL A 570 18.87 -19.97 -50.76
CA VAL A 570 18.90 -20.04 -49.29
C VAL A 570 18.91 -18.63 -48.71
N LEU A 571 17.81 -18.29 -48.03
CA LEU A 571 17.61 -17.01 -47.35
C LEU A 571 17.89 -17.20 -45.86
N VAL A 572 18.63 -16.28 -45.25
CA VAL A 572 18.80 -16.18 -43.79
C VAL A 572 18.13 -14.90 -43.32
N MET A 573 17.19 -15.03 -42.38
CA MET A 573 16.38 -13.93 -41.85
C MET A 573 16.62 -13.76 -40.35
N LYS A 574 16.30 -12.56 -39.83
CA LYS A 574 16.29 -12.25 -38.40
C LYS A 574 14.86 -11.96 -37.96
N GLU A 575 14.39 -12.60 -36.89
CA GLU A 575 13.04 -12.40 -36.32
C GLU A 575 13.10 -12.21 -34.79
N PRO A 576 12.24 -11.38 -34.18
CA PRO A 576 12.25 -11.16 -32.74
C PRO A 576 11.98 -12.45 -31.93
N VAL A 577 12.79 -12.68 -30.89
CA VAL A 577 12.70 -13.87 -30.01
C VAL A 577 11.31 -14.09 -29.39
N GLY A 578 10.57 -13.01 -29.10
CA GLY A 578 9.19 -13.11 -28.58
C GLY A 578 8.94 -12.19 -27.39
N VAL A 579 8.42 -12.77 -26.31
CA VAL A 579 8.26 -12.08 -25.02
C VAL A 579 9.55 -12.21 -24.22
N CYS A 580 10.06 -11.10 -23.70
CA CYS A 580 11.26 -11.03 -22.87
C CYS A 580 10.91 -10.69 -21.42
N GLY A 581 11.39 -11.49 -20.47
CA GLY A 581 11.44 -11.10 -19.06
C GLY A 581 12.70 -10.30 -18.81
N ILE A 582 12.58 -9.13 -18.19
CA ILE A 582 13.72 -8.25 -17.86
C ILE A 582 13.71 -8.04 -16.35
N VAL A 583 14.84 -8.24 -15.68
CA VAL A 583 14.98 -8.06 -14.22
C VAL A 583 16.21 -7.20 -13.96
N THR A 584 16.04 -5.99 -13.42
CA THR A 584 17.14 -5.02 -13.27
C THR A 584 17.53 -4.74 -11.81
N PRO A 585 18.78 -4.30 -11.56
CA PRO A 585 19.28 -3.95 -10.23
C PRO A 585 19.07 -2.45 -9.95
N TRP A 586 19.28 -2.07 -8.69
CA TRP A 586 18.98 -0.73 -8.18
C TRP A 586 20.04 0.32 -8.46
N ASN A 587 21.27 -0.11 -8.79
CA ASN A 587 22.42 0.77 -8.76
C ASN A 587 22.57 1.66 -10.00
N PHE A 588 21.94 1.29 -11.11
CA PHE A 588 21.81 2.11 -12.32
C PHE A 588 20.38 1.98 -12.87
N PRO A 589 19.41 2.65 -12.22
CA PRO A 589 17.98 2.48 -12.50
C PRO A 589 17.53 3.11 -13.82
N TYR A 590 18.39 3.83 -14.54
CA TYR A 590 18.14 4.32 -15.90
C TYR A 590 19.06 3.69 -16.95
N ALA A 591 20.37 3.60 -16.70
CA ALA A 591 21.32 3.13 -17.71
C ALA A 591 21.15 1.64 -18.04
N ILE A 592 20.91 0.80 -17.02
CA ILE A 592 20.66 -0.64 -17.25
C ILE A 592 19.26 -0.83 -17.86
N LEU A 593 18.27 -0.01 -17.51
CA LEU A 593 16.99 -0.03 -18.23
C LEU A 593 17.19 0.33 -19.72
N GLY A 594 17.97 1.35 -20.05
CA GLY A 594 18.28 1.69 -21.44
C GLY A 594 18.91 0.52 -22.22
N LEU A 595 19.90 -0.14 -21.61
CA LEU A 595 20.61 -1.30 -22.17
C LEU A 595 19.71 -2.54 -22.33
N SER A 596 18.89 -2.88 -21.34
CA SER A 596 18.04 -4.08 -21.37
C SER A 596 16.70 -3.89 -22.09
N LEU A 597 16.15 -2.67 -22.14
CA LEU A 597 14.79 -2.39 -22.67
C LEU A 597 14.81 -1.79 -24.09
N GLY A 598 15.82 -1.00 -24.45
CA GLY A 598 15.99 -0.47 -25.81
C GLY A 598 16.04 -1.54 -26.92
N PRO A 599 16.95 -2.52 -26.85
CA PRO A 599 17.10 -3.52 -27.91
C PRO A 599 15.93 -4.49 -28.12
N PRO A 600 15.20 -5.03 -27.10
CA PRO A 600 14.02 -5.86 -27.37
C PRO A 600 12.90 -5.07 -28.06
N LEU A 601 12.64 -3.83 -27.61
CA LEU A 601 11.65 -2.96 -28.23
C LEU A 601 12.04 -2.66 -29.69
N ALA A 602 13.31 -2.42 -29.95
CA ALA A 602 13.85 -2.29 -31.30
C ALA A 602 13.66 -3.56 -32.13
N ALA A 603 14.07 -4.74 -31.64
CA ALA A 603 13.95 -6.02 -32.32
C ALA A 603 12.50 -6.36 -32.74
N GLY A 604 11.50 -5.86 -32.00
CA GLY A 604 10.09 -6.22 -32.17
C GLY A 604 9.63 -7.27 -31.15
N CYS A 605 10.29 -7.32 -30.00
CA CYS A 605 9.90 -8.07 -28.82
C CYS A 605 9.03 -7.21 -27.89
N THR A 606 8.26 -7.87 -27.03
CA THR A 606 7.46 -7.27 -25.95
C THR A 606 8.04 -7.67 -24.61
N THR A 607 7.87 -6.84 -23.59
CA THR A 607 8.62 -6.96 -22.33
C THR A 607 7.74 -7.02 -21.10
N VAL A 608 8.21 -7.80 -20.12
CA VAL A 608 7.73 -7.79 -18.73
C VAL A 608 8.92 -7.47 -17.85
N VAL A 609 8.94 -6.27 -17.28
CA VAL A 609 10.07 -5.70 -16.53
C VAL A 609 9.79 -5.77 -15.04
N LYS A 610 10.70 -6.40 -14.30
CA LYS A 610 10.76 -6.39 -12.83
C LYS A 610 11.92 -5.46 -12.44
N PRO A 611 11.68 -4.17 -12.12
CA PRO A 611 12.72 -3.31 -11.57
C PRO A 611 13.18 -3.81 -10.20
N ALA A 612 14.35 -3.38 -9.73
CA ALA A 612 14.78 -3.66 -8.37
C ALA A 612 13.69 -3.26 -7.36
N GLY A 613 13.57 -4.01 -6.26
CA GLY A 613 12.67 -3.59 -5.19
C GLY A 613 13.09 -2.22 -4.65
N GLU A 614 14.39 -1.97 -4.69
CA GLU A 614 15.08 -0.82 -4.15
C GLU A 614 15.07 0.45 -5.03
N THR A 615 14.61 0.41 -6.28
CA THR A 615 14.43 1.60 -7.16
C THR A 615 13.31 1.39 -8.20
N PRO A 616 12.02 1.42 -7.81
CA PRO A 616 10.90 1.20 -8.72
C PRO A 616 10.50 2.46 -9.51
N LEU A 617 10.65 3.67 -8.95
CA LEU A 617 10.03 4.90 -9.46
C LEU A 617 10.65 5.33 -10.79
N SER A 618 11.95 5.14 -10.99
CA SER A 618 12.62 5.38 -12.28
C SER A 618 12.01 4.59 -13.43
N MET A 619 11.69 3.29 -13.23
CA MET A 619 11.02 2.48 -14.26
C MET A 619 9.57 2.95 -14.48
N LEU A 620 8.83 3.28 -13.42
CA LEU A 620 7.45 3.75 -13.56
C LEU A 620 7.40 5.11 -14.29
N ALA A 621 8.31 6.04 -14.01
CA ALA A 621 8.44 7.30 -14.73
C ALA A 621 8.82 7.09 -16.21
N LEU A 622 9.72 6.15 -16.53
CA LEU A 622 10.02 5.76 -17.91
C LEU A 622 8.81 5.13 -18.63
N ALA A 623 8.03 4.30 -17.94
CA ALA A 623 6.80 3.72 -18.45
C ALA A 623 5.74 4.80 -18.74
N LYS A 624 5.61 5.80 -17.86
CA LYS A 624 4.73 6.97 -18.05
C LYS A 624 5.08 7.75 -19.31
N LEU A 625 6.36 8.00 -19.56
CA LEU A 625 6.82 8.64 -20.80
C LEU A 625 6.61 7.76 -22.04
N SER A 626 6.58 6.42 -21.90
CA SER A 626 6.26 5.52 -23.02
C SER A 626 4.77 5.51 -23.37
N GLU A 627 3.89 5.65 -22.36
CA GLU A 627 2.44 5.85 -22.52
C GLU A 627 2.15 7.16 -23.26
N GLU A 628 2.78 8.27 -22.85
CA GLU A 628 2.64 9.59 -23.48
C GLU A 628 3.10 9.64 -24.94
N VAL A 629 4.14 8.88 -25.27
CA VAL A 629 4.64 8.73 -26.65
C VAL A 629 3.76 7.81 -27.50
N GLY A 630 2.83 7.06 -26.88
CA GLY A 630 1.92 6.17 -27.59
C GLY A 630 2.52 4.81 -27.95
N PHE A 631 3.39 4.26 -27.09
CA PHE A 631 3.70 2.83 -27.17
C PHE A 631 2.40 2.00 -27.01
N PRO A 632 2.14 1.01 -27.88
CA PRO A 632 0.91 0.24 -27.78
C PRO A 632 0.76 -0.51 -26.44
N PRO A 633 -0.48 -0.74 -25.96
CA PRO A 633 -0.75 -1.56 -24.79
C PRO A 633 -0.07 -2.94 -24.85
N GLY A 634 0.53 -3.34 -23.73
CA GLY A 634 1.18 -4.65 -23.57
C GLY A 634 2.59 -4.76 -24.16
N ILE A 635 3.13 -3.71 -24.79
CA ILE A 635 4.50 -3.72 -25.34
C ILE A 635 5.56 -3.61 -24.24
N ILE A 636 5.32 -2.69 -23.30
CA ILE A 636 6.07 -2.54 -22.05
C ILE A 636 5.08 -2.86 -20.93
N ASN A 637 5.47 -3.74 -20.01
CA ASN A 637 4.74 -4.02 -18.78
C ASN A 637 5.73 -3.98 -17.61
N VAL A 638 5.35 -3.38 -16.49
CA VAL A 638 6.18 -3.22 -15.28
C VAL A 638 5.49 -3.90 -14.10
N VAL A 639 6.19 -4.85 -13.50
CA VAL A 639 5.75 -5.64 -12.34
C VAL A 639 6.64 -5.29 -11.15
N THR A 640 6.15 -4.42 -10.27
CA THR A 640 6.88 -3.98 -9.07
C THR A 640 6.65 -4.96 -7.93
N ALA A 641 7.73 -5.43 -7.30
CA ALA A 641 7.64 -6.39 -6.19
C ALA A 641 8.82 -6.23 -5.24
N LYS A 642 8.57 -6.43 -3.94
CA LYS A 642 9.62 -6.38 -2.92
C LYS A 642 10.70 -7.45 -3.10
N ARG A 643 11.80 -7.29 -2.39
CA ARG A 643 12.95 -8.20 -2.44
C ARG A 643 12.54 -9.63 -2.11
N GLU A 644 11.67 -9.79 -1.12
CA GLU A 644 11.16 -11.07 -0.59
C GLU A 644 10.26 -11.79 -1.60
N ARG A 645 9.59 -11.04 -2.51
CA ARG A 645 8.69 -11.56 -3.54
C ARG A 645 9.27 -11.51 -4.95
N SER A 646 10.51 -11.04 -5.09
CA SER A 646 11.24 -11.08 -6.35
C SER A 646 11.48 -12.52 -6.82
N GLU A 647 11.43 -13.51 -5.91
CA GLU A 647 11.41 -14.93 -6.26
C GLU A 647 10.09 -15.37 -6.92
N GLU A 648 8.91 -14.91 -6.45
CA GLU A 648 7.61 -15.21 -7.09
C GLU A 648 7.61 -14.78 -8.57
N VAL A 649 7.94 -13.51 -8.82
CA VAL A 649 8.02 -12.94 -10.17
C VAL A 649 9.08 -13.68 -11.00
N GLY A 650 10.26 -13.95 -10.42
CA GLY A 650 11.32 -14.70 -11.07
C GLY A 650 10.93 -16.14 -11.44
N ARG A 651 10.16 -16.83 -10.59
CA ARG A 651 9.64 -18.18 -10.86
C ARG A 651 8.64 -18.17 -12.01
N VAL A 652 7.72 -17.20 -12.07
CA VAL A 652 6.76 -17.10 -13.18
C VAL A 652 7.47 -16.75 -14.50
N LEU A 653 8.40 -15.79 -14.50
CA LEU A 653 9.16 -15.41 -15.69
C LEU A 653 10.00 -16.57 -16.24
N THR A 654 10.62 -17.38 -15.39
CA THR A 654 11.48 -18.52 -15.81
C THR A 654 10.71 -19.78 -16.18
N SER A 655 9.60 -20.09 -15.51
CA SER A 655 8.79 -21.29 -15.80
C SER A 655 7.82 -21.10 -16.99
N SER A 656 7.32 -19.88 -17.23
CA SER A 656 6.36 -19.64 -18.31
C SER A 656 6.96 -19.91 -19.69
N SER A 657 6.38 -20.85 -20.45
CA SER A 657 6.84 -21.20 -21.80
C SER A 657 6.65 -20.09 -22.83
N ASP A 658 5.85 -19.06 -22.54
CA ASP A 658 5.65 -17.93 -23.45
C ASP A 658 6.79 -16.91 -23.42
N VAL A 659 7.48 -16.79 -22.29
CA VAL A 659 8.72 -16.01 -22.17
C VAL A 659 9.85 -16.75 -22.88
N ARG A 660 10.51 -16.12 -23.85
CA ARG A 660 11.54 -16.74 -24.71
C ARG A 660 12.97 -16.30 -24.39
N LYS A 661 13.13 -15.14 -23.75
CA LYS A 661 14.41 -14.64 -23.26
C LYS A 661 14.26 -14.10 -21.84
N ILE A 662 15.29 -14.29 -21.01
CA ILE A 662 15.49 -13.50 -19.78
C ILE A 662 16.73 -12.64 -19.94
N THR A 663 16.59 -11.35 -19.63
CA THR A 663 17.70 -10.42 -19.43
C THR A 663 17.77 -10.07 -17.94
N PHE A 664 18.92 -10.27 -17.31
CA PHE A 664 19.11 -9.96 -15.89
C PHE A 664 20.46 -9.31 -15.62
N ALA A 665 20.45 -8.21 -14.87
CA ALA A 665 21.66 -7.62 -14.30
C ALA A 665 21.59 -7.65 -12.76
N GLY A 666 22.68 -8.04 -12.10
CA GLY A 666 22.74 -8.12 -10.63
C GLY A 666 23.68 -9.20 -10.09
N SER A 667 23.37 -9.79 -8.94
CA SER A 667 24.31 -10.72 -8.29
C SER A 667 24.48 -12.05 -9.03
N THR A 668 25.72 -12.56 -9.08
CA THR A 668 26.06 -13.85 -9.71
C THR A 668 25.27 -15.03 -9.13
N GLN A 669 24.89 -14.99 -7.84
CA GLN A 669 24.07 -16.02 -7.21
C GLN A 669 22.65 -16.07 -7.82
N VAL A 670 22.01 -14.90 -8.00
CA VAL A 670 20.69 -14.81 -8.65
C VAL A 670 20.78 -15.13 -10.14
N GLY A 671 21.86 -14.72 -10.82
CA GLY A 671 22.11 -15.12 -12.22
C GLY A 671 22.17 -16.64 -12.41
N LYS A 672 22.92 -17.33 -11.54
CA LYS A 672 22.98 -18.81 -11.51
C LYS A 672 21.63 -19.46 -11.17
N TRP A 673 20.82 -18.84 -10.30
CA TRP A 673 19.47 -19.30 -9.98
C TRP A 673 18.52 -19.15 -11.18
N LEU A 674 18.55 -18.01 -11.87
CA LEU A 674 17.74 -17.73 -13.07
C LEU A 674 18.12 -18.64 -14.23
N MET A 675 19.43 -18.87 -14.45
CA MET A 675 19.94 -19.80 -15.46
C MET A 675 19.43 -21.24 -15.21
N ARG A 676 19.43 -21.68 -13.95
CA ARG A 676 18.95 -23.02 -13.58
C ARG A 676 17.48 -23.22 -13.96
N HIS A 677 16.58 -22.33 -13.53
CA HIS A 677 15.14 -22.46 -13.81
C HIS A 677 14.82 -22.22 -15.30
N SER A 678 15.53 -21.31 -15.97
CA SER A 678 15.35 -21.07 -17.41
C SER A 678 15.72 -22.26 -18.30
N SER A 679 16.52 -23.22 -17.79
CA SER A 679 16.87 -24.44 -18.52
C SER A 679 15.68 -25.36 -18.76
N GLU A 680 14.64 -25.32 -17.91
CA GLU A 680 13.42 -26.12 -18.03
C GLU A 680 12.64 -25.83 -19.32
N THR A 681 12.80 -24.63 -19.88
CA THR A 681 12.16 -24.18 -21.13
C THR A 681 13.16 -23.70 -22.19
N VAL A 682 14.46 -23.93 -21.97
CA VAL A 682 15.59 -23.61 -22.87
C VAL A 682 15.52 -22.17 -23.40
N LYS A 683 15.32 -21.19 -22.51
CA LYS A 683 15.27 -19.76 -22.89
C LYS A 683 16.65 -19.24 -23.31
N SER A 684 16.65 -18.24 -24.19
CA SER A 684 17.82 -17.37 -24.37
C SER A 684 18.07 -16.56 -23.08
N LEU A 685 19.34 -16.30 -22.76
CA LEU A 685 19.77 -15.63 -21.54
C LEU A 685 20.82 -14.56 -21.85
N SER A 686 20.57 -13.34 -21.38
CA SER A 686 21.61 -12.32 -21.22
C SER A 686 21.76 -12.05 -19.72
N LEU A 687 22.95 -12.25 -19.17
CA LEU A 687 23.23 -12.14 -17.75
C LEU A 687 24.43 -11.22 -17.55
N GLU A 688 24.25 -10.13 -16.81
CA GLU A 688 25.30 -9.18 -16.44
C GLU A 688 25.50 -9.20 -14.93
N LEU A 689 26.58 -9.86 -14.49
CA LEU A 689 26.74 -10.32 -13.12
C LEU A 689 27.87 -9.58 -12.38
N GLY A 690 28.23 -10.04 -11.18
CA GLY A 690 29.20 -9.36 -10.32
C GLY A 690 30.58 -9.20 -10.96
N GLY A 691 31.28 -8.13 -10.60
CA GLY A 691 32.65 -7.83 -11.00
C GLY A 691 33.65 -8.00 -9.86
N ASN A 692 34.94 -7.93 -10.20
CA ASN A 692 36.03 -7.71 -9.25
C ASN A 692 37.18 -7.00 -10.00
N ALA A 693 36.87 -5.82 -10.52
CA ALA A 693 37.65 -5.18 -11.57
C ALA A 693 39.10 -4.88 -11.13
N PRO A 694 40.12 -5.38 -11.84
CA PRO A 694 41.50 -4.96 -11.66
C PRO A 694 41.70 -3.55 -12.23
N PHE A 695 42.46 -2.72 -11.52
CA PHE A 695 42.89 -1.41 -11.98
C PHE A 695 44.41 -1.33 -11.82
N ILE A 696 45.16 -1.40 -12.93
CA ILE A 696 46.61 -1.60 -12.93
C ILE A 696 47.35 -0.32 -13.34
N VAL A 697 48.31 0.13 -12.54
CA VAL A 697 49.14 1.31 -12.84
C VAL A 697 50.61 0.89 -12.91
N PHE A 698 51.15 0.89 -14.13
CA PHE A 698 52.55 0.57 -14.41
C PHE A 698 53.48 1.77 -14.12
N GLU A 699 54.78 1.49 -14.03
CA GLU A 699 55.85 2.47 -13.78
C GLU A 699 55.94 3.60 -14.82
N ASP A 700 55.46 3.36 -16.03
CA ASP A 700 55.43 4.32 -17.14
C ASP A 700 54.06 5.01 -17.32
N ALA A 701 53.12 4.81 -16.37
CA ALA A 701 51.79 5.40 -16.43
C ALA A 701 51.80 6.93 -16.32
N ASN A 702 50.86 7.58 -17.01
CA ASN A 702 50.52 8.97 -16.71
C ASN A 702 49.75 9.03 -15.38
N ILE A 703 50.45 9.37 -14.30
CA ILE A 703 49.95 9.35 -12.93
C ILE A 703 48.66 10.16 -12.75
N GLU A 704 48.54 11.36 -13.34
CA GLU A 704 47.33 12.17 -13.17
C GLU A 704 46.12 11.60 -13.92
N LYS A 705 46.32 10.99 -15.10
CA LYS A 705 45.25 10.24 -15.79
C LYS A 705 44.83 8.99 -15.01
N ALA A 706 45.80 8.28 -14.43
CA ALA A 706 45.52 7.11 -13.58
C ALA A 706 44.77 7.50 -12.31
N LEU A 707 45.09 8.64 -11.69
CA LEU A 707 44.34 9.17 -10.54
C LEU A 707 42.92 9.61 -10.92
N ASN A 708 42.74 10.32 -12.04
CA ASN A 708 41.40 10.70 -12.49
C ASN A 708 40.53 9.48 -12.78
N GLY A 709 41.05 8.52 -13.54
CA GLY A 709 40.35 7.28 -13.86
C GLY A 709 40.07 6.42 -12.64
N LEU A 710 40.98 6.34 -11.68
CA LEU A 710 40.72 5.67 -10.41
C LEU A 710 39.57 6.35 -9.66
N ILE A 711 39.56 7.68 -9.54
CA ILE A 711 38.46 8.38 -8.88
C ILE A 711 37.14 8.14 -9.60
N ARG A 712 37.11 8.28 -10.94
CA ARG A 712 35.88 8.09 -11.74
C ARG A 712 35.34 6.66 -11.68
N THR A 713 36.20 5.65 -11.81
CA THR A 713 35.81 4.23 -11.76
C THR A 713 35.48 3.75 -10.35
N LYS A 714 36.17 4.23 -9.31
CA LYS A 714 35.95 3.79 -7.93
C LYS A 714 34.71 4.41 -7.30
N PHE A 715 34.44 5.69 -7.54
CA PHE A 715 33.49 6.45 -6.73
C PHE A 715 32.17 6.77 -7.43
N ALA A 716 32.00 6.40 -8.72
CA ALA A 716 30.69 6.43 -9.37
C ALA A 716 29.65 5.64 -8.55
N ASN A 717 28.51 6.28 -8.26
CA ASN A 717 27.48 5.84 -7.31
C ASN A 717 28.06 5.37 -5.94
N THR A 718 29.00 6.12 -5.37
CA THR A 718 29.72 5.78 -4.12
C THR A 718 30.42 4.40 -4.19
N GLY A 719 30.78 3.96 -5.41
CA GLY A 719 31.43 2.67 -5.67
C GLY A 719 30.48 1.48 -5.76
N GLN A 720 29.18 1.73 -5.94
CA GLN A 720 28.14 0.71 -6.11
C GLN A 720 27.94 0.38 -7.61
N ALA A 721 29.03 0.09 -8.34
CA ALA A 721 28.96 -0.30 -9.76
C ALA A 721 29.65 -1.65 -9.99
N CYS A 722 29.08 -2.50 -10.85
CA CYS A 722 29.66 -3.79 -11.25
C CYS A 722 31.00 -3.61 -12.00
N ILE A 723 31.19 -2.48 -12.69
CA ILE A 723 32.45 -2.08 -13.32
C ILE A 723 33.38 -1.28 -12.37
N ALA A 724 33.03 -1.10 -11.10
CA ALA A 724 33.86 -0.29 -10.19
C ALA A 724 35.20 -0.96 -9.90
N SER A 725 36.27 -0.16 -9.92
CA SER A 725 37.62 -0.60 -9.54
C SER A 725 37.62 -1.22 -8.15
N ASN A 726 37.97 -2.51 -8.07
CA ASN A 726 37.86 -3.32 -6.85
C ASN A 726 39.21 -3.82 -6.34
N ARG A 727 40.20 -3.98 -7.21
CA ARG A 727 41.59 -4.33 -6.85
C ARG A 727 42.55 -3.38 -7.57
N ILE A 728 43.19 -2.49 -6.83
CA ILE A 728 44.03 -1.43 -7.42
C ILE A 728 45.49 -1.85 -7.27
N PHE A 729 46.10 -2.29 -8.38
CA PHE A 729 47.47 -2.76 -8.45
C PHE A 729 48.40 -1.64 -8.91
N ILE A 730 49.38 -1.28 -8.08
CA ILE A 730 50.35 -0.22 -8.37
C ILE A 730 51.76 -0.79 -8.39
N HIS A 731 52.54 -0.46 -9.42
CA HIS A 731 53.92 -0.94 -9.55
C HIS A 731 54.81 -0.40 -8.42
N ASN A 732 55.67 -1.26 -7.87
CA ASN A 732 56.50 -0.99 -6.69
C ASN A 732 57.33 0.30 -6.77
N SER A 733 57.82 0.67 -7.97
CA SER A 733 58.62 1.90 -8.16
C SER A 733 57.83 3.22 -7.97
N ILE A 734 56.50 3.18 -7.97
CA ILE A 734 55.63 4.36 -7.82
C ILE A 734 54.62 4.25 -6.65
N TYR A 735 54.52 3.08 -6.00
CA TYR A 735 53.51 2.74 -4.97
C TYR A 735 53.26 3.87 -3.95
N GLU A 736 54.27 4.25 -3.17
CA GLU A 736 54.15 5.28 -2.12
C GLU A 736 53.69 6.65 -2.66
N SER A 737 54.24 7.05 -3.80
CA SER A 737 53.90 8.33 -4.45
C SER A 737 52.46 8.35 -4.98
N PHE A 738 51.96 7.20 -5.43
CA PHE A 738 50.60 7.05 -5.91
C PHE A 738 49.62 6.97 -4.74
N ALA A 739 49.91 6.16 -3.71
CA ALA A 739 49.11 6.02 -2.51
C ALA A 739 48.89 7.37 -1.81
N THR A 740 49.96 8.17 -1.66
CA THR A 740 49.90 9.54 -1.13
C THR A 740 48.92 10.41 -1.93
N LYS A 741 49.05 10.42 -3.27
CA LYS A 741 48.15 11.19 -4.14
C LYS A 741 46.72 10.66 -4.14
N VAL A 742 46.50 9.35 -3.99
CA VAL A 742 45.15 8.77 -3.86
C VAL A 742 44.47 9.33 -2.61
N VAL A 743 45.16 9.35 -1.46
CA VAL A 743 44.64 9.97 -0.22
C VAL A 743 44.32 11.46 -0.44
N GLU A 744 45.23 12.21 -1.06
CA GLU A 744 44.99 13.62 -1.39
C GLU A 744 43.79 13.87 -2.33
N ARG A 745 43.45 12.93 -3.23
CA ARG A 745 42.28 13.03 -4.10
C ARG A 745 41.00 12.63 -3.34
N VAL A 746 41.06 11.56 -2.55
CA VAL A 746 39.92 11.03 -1.76
C VAL A 746 39.48 12.03 -0.68
N GLN A 747 40.41 12.68 0.02
CA GLN A 747 40.12 13.71 1.02
C GLN A 747 39.43 14.98 0.46
N LYS A 748 39.38 15.14 -0.88
CA LYS A 748 38.73 16.28 -1.55
C LYS A 748 37.31 15.96 -2.03
N LEU A 749 36.83 14.71 -1.90
CA LEU A 749 35.50 14.30 -2.34
C LEU A 749 34.43 14.78 -1.34
N LYS A 750 33.52 15.67 -1.75
CA LYS A 750 32.40 16.09 -0.89
C LYS A 750 31.38 14.95 -0.77
N MET A 751 31.18 14.45 0.45
CA MET A 751 30.04 13.62 0.83
C MET A 751 28.88 14.50 1.30
N GLY A 752 27.64 14.08 1.04
CA GLY A 752 26.44 14.82 1.46
C GLY A 752 25.16 14.28 0.84
N PHE A 753 24.05 14.99 1.02
CA PHE A 753 22.75 14.56 0.52
C PHE A 753 22.68 14.63 -1.03
N PRO A 754 21.98 13.69 -1.72
CA PRO A 754 22.07 13.52 -3.17
C PRO A 754 21.74 14.74 -4.04
N LEU A 755 20.95 15.68 -3.50
CA LEU A 755 20.48 16.88 -4.19
C LEU A 755 21.22 18.17 -3.77
N GLU A 756 22.24 18.08 -2.90
CA GLU A 756 23.06 19.23 -2.54
C GLU A 756 24.09 19.57 -3.62
N ASP A 757 24.33 20.88 -3.82
CA ASP A 757 25.36 21.32 -4.75
C ASP A 757 26.77 20.87 -4.34
N GLY A 758 27.58 20.55 -5.36
CA GLY A 758 28.94 20.05 -5.24
C GLY A 758 29.11 18.67 -4.60
N VAL A 759 28.05 17.94 -4.23
CA VAL A 759 28.18 16.57 -3.68
C VAL A 759 28.68 15.59 -4.74
N GLN A 760 29.63 14.75 -4.35
CA GLN A 760 30.28 13.74 -5.18
C GLN A 760 30.10 12.31 -4.64
N LEU A 761 29.75 12.17 -3.35
CA LEU A 761 29.47 10.89 -2.69
C LEU A 761 28.13 10.97 -1.97
N GLY A 762 27.18 10.17 -2.41
CA GLY A 762 25.93 9.93 -1.70
C GLY A 762 26.03 8.78 -0.70
N PRO A 763 24.94 8.40 -0.02
CA PRO A 763 24.86 7.21 0.82
C PRO A 763 25.07 5.90 0.02
N LEU A 764 25.26 4.80 0.75
CA LEU A 764 25.01 3.45 0.22
C LEU A 764 23.49 3.18 0.20
N ILE A 765 23.03 2.23 -0.62
CA ILE A 765 21.58 1.93 -0.78
C ILE A 765 20.87 1.45 0.50
N GLY A 766 21.60 1.04 1.53
CA GLY A 766 20.99 0.61 2.79
C GLY A 766 21.94 -0.09 3.79
N PRO A 767 21.45 -0.45 4.99
CA PRO A 767 22.28 -0.90 6.10
C PRO A 767 23.02 -2.22 5.84
N SER A 768 22.53 -3.04 4.91
CA SER A 768 23.21 -4.27 4.47
C SER A 768 24.47 -3.99 3.66
N ALA A 769 24.50 -2.92 2.86
CA ALA A 769 25.69 -2.47 2.15
C ALA A 769 26.72 -1.89 3.13
N VAL A 770 26.29 -1.03 4.07
CA VAL A 770 27.14 -0.51 5.16
C VAL A 770 27.80 -1.65 5.92
N LYS A 771 27.02 -2.64 6.38
CA LYS A 771 27.55 -3.81 7.11
C LYS A 771 28.53 -4.64 6.30
N LYS A 772 28.28 -4.83 5.00
CA LYS A 772 29.18 -5.54 4.08
C LYS A 772 30.51 -4.82 3.92
N VAL A 773 30.49 -3.50 3.70
CA VAL A 773 31.70 -2.69 3.52
C VAL A 773 32.52 -2.64 4.81
N THR A 774 31.87 -2.42 5.96
CA THR A 774 32.48 -2.48 7.30
C THR A 774 33.23 -3.81 7.49
N GLY A 775 32.52 -4.93 7.32
CA GLY A 775 33.08 -6.28 7.49
C GLY A 775 34.11 -6.71 6.43
N LEU A 776 34.36 -5.92 5.37
CA LEU A 776 35.48 -6.12 4.43
C LEU A 776 36.69 -5.28 4.82
N VAL A 777 36.48 -4.08 5.39
CA VAL A 777 37.55 -3.23 5.93
C VAL A 777 38.12 -3.84 7.21
N GLU A 778 37.26 -4.30 8.13
CA GLU A 778 37.67 -4.98 9.36
C GLU A 778 38.49 -6.24 9.07
N ASP A 779 38.05 -7.08 8.12
CA ASP A 779 38.78 -8.27 7.66
C ASP A 779 40.18 -7.91 7.14
N ALA A 780 40.29 -6.88 6.30
CA ALA A 780 41.58 -6.43 5.77
C ALA A 780 42.52 -5.95 6.88
N VAL A 781 42.01 -5.15 7.84
CA VAL A 781 42.81 -4.62 8.96
C VAL A 781 43.27 -5.74 9.90
N VAL A 782 42.41 -6.70 10.22
CA VAL A 782 42.76 -7.88 11.05
C VAL A 782 43.87 -8.72 10.39
N HIS A 783 43.90 -8.82 9.07
CA HIS A 783 44.94 -9.51 8.31
C HIS A 783 46.13 -8.62 7.91
N GLY A 784 46.25 -7.42 8.49
CA GLY A 784 47.45 -6.57 8.42
C GLY A 784 47.43 -5.39 7.45
N ALA A 785 46.31 -5.10 6.79
CA ALA A 785 46.17 -3.89 5.98
C ALA A 785 46.13 -2.64 6.89
N LYS A 786 46.59 -1.49 6.37
CA LYS A 786 46.52 -0.20 7.08
C LYS A 786 45.48 0.72 6.44
N VAL A 787 44.68 1.39 7.26
CA VAL A 787 43.79 2.47 6.81
C VAL A 787 44.59 3.77 6.73
N LEU A 788 44.62 4.41 5.54
CA LEU A 788 45.24 5.73 5.38
C LEU A 788 44.23 6.89 5.53
N VAL A 789 42.97 6.66 5.18
CA VAL A 789 41.85 7.59 5.35
C VAL A 789 40.54 6.79 5.37
N GLY A 790 39.51 7.31 6.06
CA GLY A 790 38.20 6.69 6.17
C GLY A 790 38.21 5.47 7.09
N GLY A 791 37.59 4.39 6.64
CA GLY A 791 37.58 3.09 7.31
C GLY A 791 36.39 2.86 8.25
N LYS A 792 35.44 3.79 8.33
CA LYS A 792 34.27 3.74 9.22
C LYS A 792 32.99 4.28 8.56
N PRO A 793 31.80 3.99 9.12
CA PRO A 793 30.58 4.76 8.84
C PRO A 793 30.78 6.25 9.11
N SER A 794 30.09 7.10 8.34
CA SER A 794 30.22 8.55 8.40
C SER A 794 29.46 9.17 9.58
N GLU A 795 29.93 10.32 10.05
CA GLU A 795 29.25 11.14 11.06
C GLU A 795 27.93 11.76 10.55
N LEU A 796 27.66 11.69 9.23
CA LEU A 796 26.34 11.96 8.64
C LEU A 796 25.26 10.92 9.03
N GLY A 797 25.67 9.75 9.56
CA GLY A 797 24.75 8.71 10.01
C GLY A 797 24.12 7.88 8.90
N GLY A 798 23.03 7.18 9.22
CA GLY A 798 22.24 6.36 8.29
C GLY A 798 23.11 5.42 7.45
N ASN A 799 23.05 5.61 6.13
CA ASN A 799 23.74 4.76 5.16
C ASN A 799 25.04 5.36 4.57
N PHE A 800 25.54 6.45 5.14
CA PHE A 800 26.79 7.08 4.71
C PHE A 800 28.02 6.33 5.24
N TYR A 801 28.99 6.05 4.36
CA TYR A 801 30.23 5.35 4.69
C TYR A 801 31.45 6.09 4.13
N GLU A 802 32.48 6.33 4.94
CA GLU A 802 33.60 7.19 4.57
C GLU A 802 34.42 6.63 3.39
N ALA A 803 34.83 7.51 2.48
CA ALA A 803 35.71 7.14 1.39
C ALA A 803 37.06 6.67 1.94
N THR A 804 37.39 5.41 1.70
CA THR A 804 38.42 4.68 2.44
C THR A 804 39.58 4.31 1.52
N VAL A 805 40.82 4.44 2.01
CA VAL A 805 42.03 3.94 1.31
C VAL A 805 42.77 2.97 2.23
N LEU A 806 43.07 1.78 1.71
CA LEU A 806 43.81 0.72 2.40
C LEU A 806 45.14 0.43 1.70
N THR A 807 46.23 0.31 2.45
CA THR A 807 47.53 -0.20 1.97
C THR A 807 47.86 -1.57 2.57
N ASP A 808 48.93 -2.19 2.07
CA ASP A 808 49.41 -3.52 2.49
C ASP A 808 48.41 -4.67 2.22
N VAL A 809 47.46 -4.43 1.30
CA VAL A 809 46.41 -5.37 0.95
C VAL A 809 47.00 -6.53 0.16
N ASN A 810 46.64 -7.77 0.51
CA ASN A 810 47.20 -8.98 -0.10
C ASN A 810 46.14 -10.08 -0.30
N ALA A 811 46.53 -11.16 -0.98
CA ALA A 811 45.61 -12.20 -1.46
C ALA A 811 44.95 -13.03 -0.34
N SER A 812 45.38 -12.93 0.92
CA SER A 812 44.70 -13.62 2.04
C SER A 812 43.37 -12.97 2.40
N MET A 813 43.25 -11.64 2.23
CA MET A 813 42.11 -10.84 2.67
C MET A 813 40.88 -11.05 1.78
N ARG A 814 39.69 -11.03 2.36
CA ARG A 814 38.41 -11.20 1.65
C ARG A 814 38.21 -10.14 0.57
N ILE A 815 38.66 -8.92 0.81
CA ILE A 815 38.60 -7.79 -0.14
C ILE A 815 39.39 -8.02 -1.44
N SER A 816 40.29 -9.01 -1.49
CA SER A 816 40.97 -9.41 -2.73
C SER A 816 40.13 -10.36 -3.61
N ARG A 817 39.02 -10.89 -3.10
CA ARG A 817 38.20 -11.94 -3.73
C ARG A 817 36.73 -11.54 -3.87
N GLU A 818 36.19 -10.84 -2.88
CA GLU A 818 34.82 -10.34 -2.85
C GLU A 818 34.71 -8.95 -3.51
N GLU A 819 33.66 -8.76 -4.29
CA GLU A 819 33.24 -7.44 -4.80
C GLU A 819 32.86 -6.54 -3.61
N ILE A 820 33.42 -5.33 -3.51
CA ILE A 820 33.16 -4.42 -2.37
C ILE A 820 31.75 -3.85 -2.47
N PHE A 821 31.41 -3.22 -3.60
CA PHE A 821 30.17 -2.44 -3.80
C PHE A 821 30.04 -1.28 -2.80
N GLY A 822 31.09 -0.44 -2.73
CA GLY A 822 31.22 0.69 -1.82
C GLY A 822 32.58 1.42 -1.95
N PRO A 823 32.79 2.51 -1.19
CA PRO A 823 33.79 3.54 -1.49
C PRO A 823 35.19 3.23 -0.91
N VAL A 824 35.66 1.99 -1.06
CA VAL A 824 36.95 1.52 -0.53
C VAL A 824 37.95 1.27 -1.66
N VAL A 825 39.16 1.84 -1.55
CA VAL A 825 40.32 1.66 -2.44
C VAL A 825 41.35 0.74 -1.76
N PRO A 826 41.38 -0.57 -2.05
CA PRO A 826 42.46 -1.45 -1.64
C PRO A 826 43.66 -1.37 -2.60
N LEU A 827 44.81 -0.93 -2.09
CA LEU A 827 46.07 -0.81 -2.84
C LEU A 827 46.95 -2.05 -2.66
N PHE A 828 47.22 -2.72 -3.78
CA PHE A 828 48.10 -3.88 -3.92
C PHE A 828 49.40 -3.47 -4.63
N ALA A 829 50.54 -4.00 -4.20
CA ALA A 829 51.83 -3.78 -4.86
C ALA A 829 52.14 -4.91 -5.86
N PHE A 830 52.90 -4.61 -6.92
CA PHE A 830 53.45 -5.60 -7.86
C PHE A 830 54.80 -5.17 -8.45
N SER A 831 55.54 -6.12 -9.03
CA SER A 831 56.90 -5.95 -9.56
C SER A 831 57.08 -6.40 -11.02
N SER A 832 56.18 -7.20 -11.58
CA SER A 832 56.26 -7.62 -12.99
C SER A 832 54.90 -7.60 -13.72
N GLU A 833 54.96 -7.55 -15.06
CA GLU A 833 53.78 -7.55 -15.93
C GLU A 833 53.04 -8.88 -15.87
N GLU A 834 53.79 -9.98 -15.79
CA GLU A 834 53.31 -11.35 -15.67
C GLU A 834 52.65 -11.60 -14.30
N GLU A 835 53.27 -11.12 -13.21
CA GLU A 835 52.74 -11.19 -11.84
C GLU A 835 51.37 -10.52 -11.74
N VAL A 836 51.26 -9.28 -12.24
CA VAL A 836 50.02 -8.50 -12.10
C VAL A 836 48.91 -9.02 -13.01
N VAL A 837 49.23 -9.52 -14.21
CA VAL A 837 48.24 -10.18 -15.09
C VAL A 837 47.74 -11.48 -14.46
N GLN A 838 48.63 -12.32 -13.92
CA GLN A 838 48.25 -13.56 -13.23
C GLN A 838 47.34 -13.27 -12.02
N TYR A 839 47.66 -12.25 -11.23
CA TYR A 839 46.86 -11.87 -10.05
C TYR A 839 45.54 -11.19 -10.46
N ALA A 840 45.52 -10.36 -11.51
CA ALA A 840 44.30 -9.78 -12.06
C ALA A 840 43.31 -10.86 -12.53
N ASN A 841 43.80 -11.87 -13.27
CA ASN A 841 43.01 -12.98 -13.79
C ASN A 841 42.56 -13.99 -12.72
N ASN A 842 43.23 -14.04 -11.56
CA ASN A 842 42.88 -14.87 -10.39
C ASN A 842 41.63 -14.35 -9.63
N ALA A 843 40.56 -14.08 -10.36
CA ALA A 843 39.21 -13.84 -9.89
C ALA A 843 38.24 -14.73 -10.69
N VAL A 844 37.13 -15.16 -10.09
CA VAL A 844 36.11 -15.97 -10.80
C VAL A 844 35.28 -15.13 -11.78
N THR A 845 35.21 -13.82 -11.55
CA THR A 845 34.56 -12.78 -12.37
C THR A 845 35.50 -12.27 -13.46
N GLY A 846 34.93 -11.77 -14.56
CA GLY A 846 35.64 -11.16 -15.69
C GLY A 846 34.80 -10.10 -16.41
N LEU A 847 34.26 -9.12 -15.68
CA LEU A 847 33.43 -8.06 -16.27
C LEU A 847 34.28 -6.96 -16.94
N ALA A 848 34.78 -6.01 -16.16
CA ALA A 848 35.63 -4.92 -16.60
C ALA A 848 37.02 -5.00 -15.95
N GLY A 849 38.05 -4.54 -16.67
CA GLY A 849 39.39 -4.28 -16.14
C GLY A 849 39.96 -2.99 -16.72
N TYR A 850 40.92 -2.39 -16.02
CA TYR A 850 41.52 -1.10 -16.37
C TYR A 850 43.03 -1.15 -16.23
N PHE A 851 43.78 -0.53 -17.14
CA PHE A 851 45.22 -0.34 -16.93
C PHE A 851 45.82 0.90 -17.60
N TYR A 852 46.92 1.38 -17.00
CA TYR A 852 47.61 2.63 -17.36
C TYR A 852 49.11 2.37 -17.60
N THR A 853 49.57 2.82 -18.76
CA THR A 853 50.92 2.61 -19.34
C THR A 853 51.06 3.55 -20.55
N GLN A 854 52.28 3.94 -20.94
CA GLN A 854 52.54 4.61 -22.23
C GLN A 854 53.16 3.66 -23.27
N ASN A 855 53.69 2.52 -22.85
CA ASN A 855 54.26 1.50 -23.71
C ASN A 855 53.19 0.76 -24.53
N VAL A 856 53.14 1.06 -25.84
CA VAL A 856 52.19 0.45 -26.79
C VAL A 856 52.32 -1.08 -26.89
N SER A 857 53.53 -1.64 -26.72
CA SER A 857 53.70 -3.11 -26.74
C SER A 857 53.09 -3.76 -25.49
N ARG A 858 53.21 -3.11 -24.33
CA ARG A 858 52.51 -3.51 -23.10
C ARG A 858 50.99 -3.38 -23.25
N ILE A 859 50.50 -2.35 -23.93
CA ILE A 859 49.06 -2.20 -24.24
C ILE A 859 48.52 -3.44 -24.96
N PHE A 860 49.16 -3.87 -26.05
CA PHE A 860 48.68 -5.05 -26.79
C PHE A 860 48.76 -6.35 -25.98
N ARG A 861 49.83 -6.56 -25.19
CA ARG A 861 49.94 -7.76 -24.34
C ARG A 861 48.89 -7.77 -23.23
N VAL A 862 48.90 -6.76 -22.36
CA VAL A 862 48.00 -6.72 -21.18
C VAL A 862 46.52 -6.69 -21.58
N ALA A 863 46.16 -6.02 -22.69
CA ALA A 863 44.77 -6.05 -23.18
C ALA A 863 44.35 -7.39 -23.81
N SER A 864 45.30 -8.23 -24.25
CA SER A 864 45.02 -9.57 -24.80
C SER A 864 44.98 -10.65 -23.72
N GLU A 865 45.79 -10.50 -22.66
CA GLU A 865 45.93 -11.47 -21.58
C GLU A 865 44.92 -11.25 -20.43
N LEU A 866 44.33 -10.06 -20.28
CA LEU A 866 43.32 -9.81 -19.23
C LEU A 866 42.00 -10.52 -19.54
N GLU A 867 41.58 -11.43 -18.65
CA GLU A 867 40.34 -12.22 -18.77
C GLU A 867 39.09 -11.40 -18.35
N CYS A 868 38.87 -10.26 -19.02
CA CYS A 868 37.73 -9.36 -18.82
C CYS A 868 36.99 -9.11 -20.14
N GLY A 869 35.66 -9.08 -20.10
CA GLY A 869 34.85 -8.80 -21.29
C GLY A 869 34.95 -7.36 -21.80
N MET A 870 35.38 -6.43 -20.94
CA MET A 870 35.68 -5.03 -21.27
C MET A 870 37.02 -4.61 -20.67
N VAL A 871 37.87 -3.90 -21.42
CA VAL A 871 39.19 -3.45 -20.96
C VAL A 871 39.42 -1.97 -21.28
N GLY A 872 39.63 -1.15 -20.24
CA GLY A 872 39.90 0.28 -20.34
C GLY A 872 41.39 0.60 -20.32
N VAL A 873 41.94 1.10 -21.43
CA VAL A 873 43.36 1.45 -21.55
C VAL A 873 43.53 2.96 -21.45
N ASN A 874 44.19 3.44 -20.39
CA ASN A 874 44.34 4.88 -20.07
C ASN A 874 43.02 5.69 -20.06
N SER A 875 41.86 5.02 -19.88
CA SER A 875 40.52 5.59 -20.01
C SER A 875 39.77 5.58 -18.68
N GLU A 876 39.04 6.66 -18.40
CA GLU A 876 38.30 6.85 -17.15
C GLU A 876 37.00 6.01 -17.07
N LEU A 877 36.53 5.46 -18.19
CA LEU A 877 35.39 4.55 -18.32
C LEU A 877 35.60 3.55 -19.48
N VAL A 878 34.86 2.44 -19.46
CA VAL A 878 34.73 1.46 -20.57
C VAL A 878 33.37 1.53 -21.29
N THR A 879 32.40 2.25 -20.71
CA THR A 879 31.01 2.23 -21.16
C THR A 879 30.81 3.08 -22.42
N HIS A 880 30.45 2.45 -23.54
CA HIS A 880 30.11 3.13 -24.78
C HIS A 880 28.83 2.54 -25.39
N VAL A 881 27.93 3.40 -25.85
CA VAL A 881 26.65 3.01 -26.46
C VAL A 881 26.81 2.05 -27.66
N GLY A 882 27.80 2.33 -28.52
CA GLY A 882 28.06 1.57 -29.74
C GLY A 882 29.01 0.37 -29.57
N ALA A 883 29.44 0.05 -28.35
CA ALA A 883 30.32 -1.07 -28.06
C ALA A 883 29.56 -2.19 -27.32
N PRO A 884 29.97 -3.47 -27.45
CA PRO A 884 29.39 -4.56 -26.68
C PRO A 884 29.81 -4.44 -25.21
N PHE A 885 28.86 -4.10 -24.35
CA PHE A 885 29.00 -4.20 -22.91
C PHE A 885 28.74 -5.64 -22.48
N GLY A 886 29.64 -6.24 -21.69
CA GLY A 886 29.30 -7.45 -20.95
C GLY A 886 30.46 -8.32 -20.48
N GLY A 887 30.15 -9.33 -19.67
CA GLY A 887 31.13 -10.13 -18.94
C GLY A 887 31.71 -11.36 -19.65
N VAL A 888 32.75 -11.94 -19.05
CA VAL A 888 33.17 -13.33 -19.25
C VAL A 888 33.29 -14.06 -17.89
N LYS A 889 33.56 -15.37 -17.91
CA LYS A 889 33.67 -16.22 -16.71
C LYS A 889 32.38 -16.12 -15.87
N GLU A 890 32.45 -15.97 -14.54
CA GLU A 890 31.24 -15.84 -13.72
C GLU A 890 30.57 -14.45 -13.75
N SER A 891 31.08 -13.52 -14.56
CA SER A 891 30.42 -12.22 -14.79
C SER A 891 29.31 -12.26 -15.83
N GLY A 892 29.11 -13.39 -16.53
CA GLY A 892 27.86 -13.64 -17.26
C GLY A 892 28.00 -14.03 -18.73
N ILE A 893 26.93 -13.80 -19.50
CA ILE A 893 26.74 -14.29 -20.88
C ILE A 893 25.86 -13.34 -21.70
N GLY A 894 26.08 -13.32 -23.02
CA GLY A 894 25.46 -12.34 -23.94
C GLY A 894 26.19 -10.99 -23.92
N ARG A 895 25.65 -10.00 -24.63
CA ARG A 895 26.14 -8.59 -24.63
C ARG A 895 24.98 -7.62 -24.67
N GLU A 896 25.12 -6.47 -24.03
CA GLU A 896 24.23 -5.31 -24.19
C GLU A 896 24.94 -4.19 -24.96
N GLY A 897 24.19 -3.26 -25.56
CA GLY A 897 24.77 -2.24 -26.47
C GLY A 897 25.29 -2.82 -27.80
N SER A 898 25.68 -1.93 -28.73
CA SER A 898 26.10 -2.27 -30.11
C SER A 898 25.11 -3.13 -30.93
N ALA A 899 25.50 -3.56 -32.13
CA ALA A 899 24.73 -4.49 -32.95
C ALA A 899 24.64 -5.91 -32.35
N GLU A 900 25.55 -6.28 -31.45
CA GLU A 900 25.51 -7.56 -30.72
C GLU A 900 24.33 -7.57 -29.74
N GLY A 901 24.14 -6.50 -28.96
CA GLY A 901 23.02 -6.36 -28.04
C GLY A 901 21.66 -6.24 -28.72
N LEU A 902 21.59 -5.92 -30.03
CA LEU A 902 20.36 -6.10 -30.81
C LEU A 902 20.17 -7.56 -31.26
N SER A 903 21.27 -8.23 -31.61
CA SER A 903 21.27 -9.63 -32.08
C SER A 903 20.84 -10.61 -30.99
N GLU A 904 21.12 -10.31 -29.71
CA GLU A 904 20.63 -11.03 -28.54
C GLU A 904 19.10 -11.21 -28.49
N TYR A 905 18.33 -10.36 -29.18
CA TYR A 905 16.86 -10.40 -29.23
C TYR A 905 16.32 -10.85 -30.60
N LEU A 906 17.17 -11.41 -31.47
CA LEU A 906 16.84 -11.81 -32.84
C LEU A 906 17.23 -13.26 -33.17
N GLU A 907 16.23 -14.12 -33.28
CA GLU A 907 16.37 -15.48 -33.81
C GLU A 907 16.83 -15.48 -35.27
N THR A 908 17.65 -16.48 -35.62
CA THR A 908 18.21 -16.62 -36.97
C THR A 908 17.48 -17.75 -37.72
N LYS A 909 16.66 -17.40 -38.70
CA LYS A 909 15.86 -18.36 -39.47
C LYS A 909 16.40 -18.55 -40.88
N MET A 910 16.81 -19.77 -41.20
CA MET A 910 17.15 -20.16 -42.57
C MET A 910 15.91 -20.69 -43.31
N VAL A 911 15.70 -20.26 -44.55
CA VAL A 911 14.65 -20.72 -45.46
C VAL A 911 15.31 -21.14 -46.77
N CYS A 912 15.29 -22.43 -47.06
CA CYS A 912 15.68 -22.99 -48.35
C CYS A 912 14.44 -23.08 -49.25
N ILE A 913 14.45 -22.37 -50.37
CA ILE A 913 13.44 -22.47 -51.42
C ILE A 913 14.03 -23.37 -52.51
N GLY A 914 13.37 -24.47 -52.85
CA GLY A 914 13.79 -25.41 -53.89
C GLY A 914 12.77 -25.53 -55.03
N GLY A 915 13.22 -26.00 -56.20
CA GLY A 915 12.40 -26.05 -57.41
C GLY A 915 12.37 -24.72 -58.17
N LEU A 916 13.46 -23.94 -58.06
CA LEU A 916 13.68 -22.67 -58.75
C LEU A 916 14.60 -22.84 -59.98
#